data_AF-A0AAQ3WF45-F1
#
_entry.id   AF-A0AAQ3WF45-F1
#
_cell.length_a   1.000
_cell.length_b   1.000
_cell.length_c   1.000
_cell.angle_alpha   90.00
_cell.angle_beta   90.00
_cell.angle_gamma   90.00
#
_symmetry.space_group_name_H-M   'P 1'
#
loop_
_entity.id
_entity.type
_entity.pdbx_description
1 polymer ?
#
loop_
_entity_poly.entity_id
_entity_poly.type
_entity_poly.pdbx_seq_one_letter_code
_entity_poly.pdbx_strand_id
1 'polypeptide(L)'
;MATMAPPPSTTPLPRPPPRAAFWLRCTTLQTPSSHAHHRHLLNRRPQDQEHAPPRRAARSRPPRERDLAASHAREIGACVRERRWGAACEAFARMRAAGASPDRFLLPQVLRACAGLGAPRLAAAAHALVAKGGDALAGDTVVGNAIVAMYAALGDVASARAAFASLPDRDVVAWTALIGAHADAGELGEAFDLFEEMEESGVRPDVISWNTLLSGFARIGDLGAALHLFDKMRQRGVYPGVSSWNCIISGCVQNAMYDEALGIFQEMCQSEMPDAVTVASILPACAGLRELGIGKQLHSYVLRHGIKINVYIGASLISMYSECGEFDDASVVFSTIEEEKNVRVWNELIQSYVREERMDKAWEAFNLMQEDGLEPDIVTYNSFIAAYAKAGQDEQAYELFSRMAEVGLKPNVISMNAFICGLHQHGLYTDALEAFRYMQRSSDGKANAWTFLNNCGPIRPTGTTITGILSLLTDLKLDCLGKEVHCYALKNCLTSNIFVSSKLVDLYGKTGDITSAANVFQKIGNKNVVTWNSLLAAYRHNRKPEVALKLFSEMLESNLHPNLFTIQIALLSCGMTMALGYGRELHSYIIKCWPGGYPDTLASALIDMYGKCGNIEDARSVFECTVPKDIAVWNAMMSCYLLHRMPRDVIVLFDYLEQSGSQPDPVTFILLLSACKQEGLLEEAEIYFCNMEDVYGIKPTLKHYTCMVDIMASAGLLAESLTLIQKMPFEPDACLWSTVLKACKLHSNLEIAEKAAKALFELEPSNTSNYMVLSNIYADTGLWDFTEAVRGDMIEQGLYVERQCSWLYHGTTVHSFEAGDMSHPAINEILSTWKHLSIRMEQSGYSPRDIEPYCNVEVDPLSCQHTEKIAVCYGLISTCDHETIRISKNFRMCMECHSSIKFISRDKNREILVSDGCTYHHFKDGMCSCRDEW
;
A
#
# COMPACT_ATOMS: atom_id res chain seq x y z
N MET A 1 12.62 -58.25 0.75
CA MET A 1 12.85 -59.03 -0.48
C MET A 1 12.01 -58.44 -1.60
N ALA A 2 12.61 -57.55 -2.39
CA ALA A 2 12.34 -57.29 -3.81
C ALA A 2 13.35 -56.22 -4.21
N THR A 3 14.17 -56.55 -5.19
CA THR A 3 15.41 -55.89 -5.59
C THR A 3 15.17 -54.66 -6.45
N MET A 4 16.10 -53.71 -6.30
CA MET A 4 16.28 -52.49 -7.09
C MET A 4 16.29 -52.73 -8.61
N ALA A 5 15.70 -51.81 -9.36
CA ALA A 5 15.96 -51.60 -10.79
C ALA A 5 16.20 -50.09 -11.03
N PRO A 6 17.22 -49.69 -11.82
CA PRO A 6 17.56 -48.29 -12.08
C PRO A 6 16.70 -47.67 -13.21
N PRO A 7 16.62 -46.33 -13.31
CA PRO A 7 15.87 -45.64 -14.37
C PRO A 7 16.59 -45.71 -15.73
N PRO A 8 15.86 -45.65 -16.85
CA PRO A 8 16.46 -45.68 -18.18
C PRO A 8 17.07 -44.33 -18.56
N SER A 9 18.21 -44.44 -19.23
CA SER A 9 19.00 -43.37 -19.86
C SER A 9 18.21 -42.56 -20.90
N THR A 10 18.39 -41.25 -20.85
CA THR A 10 17.99 -40.24 -21.83
C THR A 10 18.54 -40.55 -23.23
N THR A 11 17.65 -40.76 -24.20
CA THR A 11 17.96 -40.72 -25.64
C THR A 11 17.79 -39.30 -26.18
N PRO A 12 18.73 -38.78 -27.00
CA PRO A 12 18.61 -37.45 -27.62
C PRO A 12 17.68 -37.49 -28.84
N LEU A 13 16.80 -36.50 -28.96
CA LEU A 13 15.93 -36.29 -30.12
C LEU A 13 16.72 -35.78 -31.34
N PRO A 14 16.27 -36.11 -32.57
CA PRO A 14 17.05 -35.97 -33.80
C PRO A 14 16.98 -34.56 -34.43
N ARG A 15 18.10 -34.14 -35.03
CA ARG A 15 18.19 -32.97 -35.91
C ARG A 15 17.36 -33.20 -37.19
N PRO A 16 16.67 -32.18 -37.73
CA PRO A 16 16.08 -32.26 -39.05
C PRO A 16 17.16 -32.15 -40.17
N PRO A 17 16.90 -32.74 -41.36
CA PRO A 17 17.90 -33.02 -42.38
C PRO A 17 18.20 -31.82 -43.32
N PRO A 18 19.33 -31.85 -44.05
CA PRO A 18 19.71 -30.81 -45.00
C PRO A 18 18.98 -31.02 -46.33
N ARG A 19 18.41 -29.96 -46.91
CA ARG A 19 18.02 -29.97 -48.33
C ARG A 19 19.09 -29.31 -49.18
N ALA A 20 19.66 -30.17 -50.01
CA ALA A 20 20.71 -29.91 -50.97
C ALA A 20 20.28 -28.98 -52.11
N ALA A 21 21.30 -28.28 -52.61
CA ALA A 21 21.34 -27.56 -53.86
C ALA A 21 21.29 -28.48 -55.10
N PHE A 22 20.83 -27.92 -56.22
CA PHE A 22 21.15 -28.29 -57.61
C PHE A 22 20.51 -27.21 -58.52
N TRP A 23 21.11 -26.62 -59.56
CA TRP A 23 22.29 -26.90 -60.38
C TRP A 23 22.92 -25.59 -60.92
N LEU A 24 24.24 -25.66 -61.16
CA LEU A 24 25.13 -24.70 -61.81
C LEU A 24 24.91 -24.54 -63.33
N ARG A 25 25.32 -23.37 -63.86
CA ARG A 25 26.27 -23.09 -65.00
C ARG A 25 25.84 -21.77 -65.68
N CYS A 26 26.67 -20.85 -66.15
CA CYS A 26 28.09 -20.86 -66.49
C CYS A 26 28.60 -19.40 -66.67
N THR A 27 29.80 -19.11 -66.14
CA THR A 27 30.90 -18.30 -66.73
C THR A 27 30.68 -16.89 -67.29
N THR A 28 31.21 -15.91 -66.53
CA THR A 28 32.27 -14.93 -66.89
C THR A 28 32.61 -14.72 -68.37
N LEU A 29 32.63 -13.44 -68.82
CA LEU A 29 33.86 -12.70 -69.20
C LEU A 29 33.56 -11.25 -69.67
N GLN A 30 34.40 -10.32 -69.17
CA GLN A 30 34.93 -9.08 -69.80
C GLN A 30 34.09 -7.78 -69.90
N THR A 31 34.37 -6.87 -68.94
CA THR A 31 34.85 -5.45 -68.99
C THR A 31 34.88 -4.65 -70.32
N PRO A 32 35.12 -3.29 -70.36
CA PRO A 32 35.36 -2.29 -69.29
C PRO A 32 34.69 -0.87 -69.44
N SER A 33 34.99 0.01 -68.47
CA SER A 33 35.03 1.50 -68.47
C SER A 33 33.74 2.23 -68.05
N SER A 34 33.75 3.25 -67.16
CA SER A 34 34.81 4.18 -66.77
C SER A 34 34.67 4.71 -65.30
N HIS A 35 35.81 4.71 -64.59
CA HIS A 35 36.14 5.59 -63.45
C HIS A 35 36.28 7.06 -63.93
N ALA A 36 36.40 8.15 -63.15
CA ALA A 36 36.87 8.40 -61.79
C ALA A 36 36.45 9.86 -61.41
N HIS A 37 36.09 10.15 -60.16
CA HIS A 37 36.88 10.89 -59.15
C HIS A 37 37.08 12.42 -59.30
N HIS A 38 36.83 13.05 -58.15
CA HIS A 38 37.57 14.13 -57.47
C HIS A 38 37.02 15.56 -57.37
N ARG A 39 37.29 16.07 -56.16
CA ARG A 39 36.96 17.33 -55.48
C ARG A 39 37.66 18.57 -56.06
N HIS A 40 36.98 19.70 -55.85
CA HIS A 40 37.46 21.04 -55.43
C HIS A 40 38.39 21.94 -56.28
N LEU A 41 37.94 23.21 -56.31
CA LEU A 41 38.64 24.51 -56.18
C LEU A 41 38.97 25.36 -57.43
N LEU A 42 38.41 26.59 -57.34
CA LEU A 42 38.92 27.94 -57.70
C LEU A 42 38.82 28.50 -59.14
N ASN A 43 37.91 29.48 -59.24
CA ASN A 43 38.07 30.85 -59.75
C ASN A 43 38.51 31.11 -61.21
N ARG A 44 37.64 31.77 -62.00
CA ARG A 44 37.70 33.22 -62.34
C ARG A 44 36.65 33.62 -63.41
N ARG A 45 36.13 34.86 -63.24
CA ARG A 45 35.40 35.76 -64.19
C ARG A 45 36.25 36.09 -65.45
N PRO A 46 35.73 36.68 -66.58
CA PRO A 46 34.95 37.95 -66.64
C PRO A 46 33.86 38.11 -67.77
N GLN A 47 32.82 38.93 -67.51
CA GLN A 47 32.40 40.21 -68.18
C GLN A 47 31.73 40.12 -69.57
N ASP A 48 30.44 40.47 -69.67
CA ASP A 48 29.83 41.71 -70.27
C ASP A 48 29.39 41.40 -71.73
N GLN A 49 28.24 41.79 -72.33
CA GLN A 49 27.44 43.00 -72.27
C GLN A 49 26.07 42.80 -73.01
N GLU A 50 25.01 43.38 -72.45
CA GLU A 50 23.89 44.15 -73.06
C GLU A 50 22.86 43.65 -74.12
N HIS A 51 21.58 43.91 -73.75
CA HIS A 51 20.46 44.53 -74.50
C HIS A 51 19.26 43.72 -75.07
N ALA A 52 18.17 43.71 -74.26
CA ALA A 52 16.77 44.14 -74.54
C ALA A 52 15.78 43.25 -75.37
N PRO A 53 14.43 43.46 -75.30
CA PRO A 53 13.54 43.39 -74.13
C PRO A 53 12.23 42.56 -74.46
N PRO A 54 11.01 42.78 -73.91
CA PRO A 54 10.19 41.71 -73.31
C PRO A 54 8.94 41.30 -74.12
N ARG A 55 8.42 40.08 -73.91
CA ARG A 55 7.06 39.69 -74.38
C ARG A 55 6.04 39.68 -73.23
N ARG A 56 5.07 40.57 -73.42
CA ARG A 56 3.82 40.87 -72.71
C ARG A 56 3.16 39.74 -71.91
N ALA A 57 2.70 40.16 -70.74
CA ALA A 57 1.79 39.48 -69.82
C ALA A 57 0.55 38.86 -70.50
N ALA A 58 0.32 37.58 -70.23
CA ALA A 58 -1.01 37.02 -70.21
C ALA A 58 -1.64 37.36 -68.84
N ARG A 59 -2.65 38.24 -68.86
CA ARG A 59 -3.51 38.53 -67.71
C ARG A 59 -4.21 37.22 -67.29
N SER A 60 -3.75 36.56 -66.24
CA SER A 60 -4.62 35.69 -65.45
C SER A 60 -5.65 36.59 -64.77
N ARG A 61 -6.94 36.29 -65.00
CA ARG A 61 -8.01 36.94 -64.24
C ARG A 61 -7.77 36.67 -62.75
N PRO A 62 -7.92 37.66 -61.86
CA PRO A 62 -7.93 37.38 -60.43
C PRO A 62 -9.08 36.40 -60.16
N PRO A 63 -8.89 35.39 -59.29
CA PRO A 63 -9.99 34.52 -58.89
C PRO A 63 -11.10 35.40 -58.32
N ARG A 64 -12.36 35.09 -58.66
CA ARG A 64 -13.51 35.77 -58.04
C ARG A 64 -13.40 35.56 -56.52
N GLU A 65 -13.80 36.52 -55.68
CA GLU A 65 -13.76 36.40 -54.20
C GLU A 65 -14.27 35.05 -53.67
N ARG A 66 -15.29 34.47 -54.34
CA ARG A 66 -15.83 33.13 -54.05
C ARG A 66 -14.82 31.98 -54.22
N ASP A 67 -13.91 32.04 -55.18
CA ASP A 67 -12.95 30.98 -55.46
C ASP A 67 -11.79 30.98 -54.45
N LEU A 68 -11.43 32.16 -53.93
CA LEU A 68 -10.38 32.32 -52.91
C LEU A 68 -10.85 31.85 -51.53
N ALA A 69 -12.09 32.21 -51.13
CA ALA A 69 -12.70 31.76 -49.88
C ALA A 69 -12.85 30.23 -49.83
N ALA A 70 -13.27 29.60 -50.94
CA ALA A 70 -13.41 28.15 -51.05
C ALA A 70 -12.07 27.38 -51.01
N SER A 71 -10.97 28.03 -51.39
CA SER A 71 -9.61 27.46 -51.26
C SER A 71 -9.16 27.46 -49.79
N HIS A 72 -9.31 28.59 -49.10
CA HIS A 72 -8.95 28.71 -47.69
C HIS A 72 -9.84 27.83 -46.79
N ALA A 73 -11.13 27.71 -47.08
CA ALA A 73 -12.02 26.80 -46.35
C ALA A 73 -11.57 25.33 -46.45
N ARG A 74 -11.08 24.90 -47.63
CA ARG A 74 -10.53 23.55 -47.81
C ARG A 74 -9.21 23.34 -47.06
N GLU A 75 -8.33 24.34 -47.06
CA GLU A 75 -7.07 24.32 -46.32
C GLU A 75 -7.32 24.22 -44.80
N ILE A 76 -8.17 25.10 -44.25
CA ILE A 76 -8.54 25.10 -42.83
C ILE A 76 -9.20 23.76 -42.47
N GLY A 77 -10.14 23.28 -43.28
CA GLY A 77 -10.78 22.00 -43.04
C GLY A 77 -9.82 20.81 -43.10
N ALA A 78 -8.80 20.85 -43.96
CA ALA A 78 -7.75 19.82 -43.99
C ALA A 78 -6.89 19.88 -42.72
N CYS A 79 -6.44 21.06 -42.31
CA CYS A 79 -5.68 21.24 -41.08
C CYS A 79 -6.45 20.79 -39.83
N VAL A 80 -7.76 21.07 -39.76
CA VAL A 80 -8.64 20.63 -38.66
C VAL A 80 -8.79 19.11 -38.65
N ARG A 81 -8.94 18.45 -39.80
CA ARG A 81 -8.97 16.97 -39.88
C ARG A 81 -7.65 16.34 -39.46
N GLU A 82 -6.52 16.96 -39.80
CA GLU A 82 -5.18 16.54 -39.40
C GLU A 82 -4.80 16.96 -37.96
N ARG A 83 -5.71 17.60 -37.21
CA ARG A 83 -5.47 18.16 -35.85
C ARG A 83 -4.32 19.16 -35.77
N ARG A 84 -3.98 19.81 -36.88
CA ARG A 84 -2.96 20.86 -36.95
C ARG A 84 -3.57 22.21 -36.59
N TRP A 85 -3.94 22.38 -35.32
CA TRP A 85 -4.73 23.51 -34.82
C TRP A 85 -4.08 24.88 -35.07
N GLY A 86 -2.77 24.99 -34.86
CA GLY A 86 -2.01 26.21 -35.12
C GLY A 86 -2.03 26.61 -36.60
N ALA A 87 -1.76 25.65 -37.49
CA ALA A 87 -1.79 25.86 -38.93
C ALA A 87 -3.20 26.24 -39.43
N ALA A 88 -4.25 25.66 -38.84
CA ALA A 88 -5.64 26.04 -39.14
C ALA A 88 -5.95 27.49 -38.74
N CYS A 89 -5.50 27.92 -37.56
CA CYS A 89 -5.67 29.31 -37.10
C CYS A 89 -4.85 30.31 -37.94
N GLU A 90 -3.64 29.94 -38.37
CA GLU A 90 -2.82 30.75 -39.28
C GLU A 90 -3.45 30.85 -40.68
N ALA A 91 -3.96 29.75 -41.22
CA ALA A 91 -4.68 29.74 -42.49
C ALA A 91 -5.93 30.63 -42.43
N PHE A 92 -6.64 30.62 -41.30
CA PHE A 92 -7.75 31.54 -41.05
C PHE A 92 -7.30 33.00 -40.98
N ALA A 93 -6.19 33.30 -40.30
CA ALA A 93 -5.63 34.66 -40.28
C ALA A 93 -5.22 35.15 -41.67
N ARG A 94 -4.64 34.27 -42.52
CA ARG A 94 -4.32 34.58 -43.93
C ARG A 94 -5.57 34.87 -44.75
N MET A 95 -6.62 34.06 -44.61
CA MET A 95 -7.91 34.30 -45.27
C MET A 95 -8.49 35.67 -44.92
N ARG A 96 -8.40 36.05 -43.64
CA ARG A 96 -8.85 37.35 -43.13
C ARG A 96 -8.03 38.51 -43.71
N ALA A 97 -6.71 38.36 -43.80
CA ALA A 97 -5.83 39.36 -44.41
C ALA A 97 -6.10 39.56 -45.91
N ALA A 98 -6.61 38.51 -46.59
CA ALA A 98 -7.02 38.57 -48.00
C ALA A 98 -8.43 39.18 -48.22
N GLY A 99 -9.11 39.64 -47.16
CA GLY A 99 -10.43 40.28 -47.25
C GLY A 99 -11.62 39.32 -47.37
N ALA A 100 -11.39 38.00 -47.31
CA ALA A 100 -12.48 37.01 -47.38
C ALA A 100 -13.20 36.85 -46.04
N SER A 101 -14.54 36.83 -46.09
CA SER A 101 -15.40 36.59 -44.93
C SER A 101 -15.67 35.09 -44.75
N PRO A 102 -15.61 34.58 -43.51
CA PRO A 102 -15.98 33.19 -43.25
C PRO A 102 -17.49 33.00 -43.37
N ASP A 103 -17.90 31.84 -43.87
CA ASP A 103 -19.30 31.44 -43.91
C ASP A 103 -19.70 30.61 -42.68
N ARG A 104 -21.00 30.28 -42.59
CA ARG A 104 -21.58 29.48 -41.49
C ARG A 104 -21.00 28.06 -41.35
N PHE A 105 -20.33 27.53 -42.38
CA PHE A 105 -19.77 26.17 -42.36
C PHE A 105 -18.30 26.17 -41.95
N LEU A 106 -17.57 27.25 -42.25
CA LEU A 106 -16.17 27.43 -41.89
C LEU A 106 -15.99 27.85 -40.43
N LEU A 107 -16.87 28.71 -39.89
CA LEU A 107 -16.79 29.20 -38.51
C LEU A 107 -16.73 28.10 -37.45
N PRO A 108 -17.58 27.05 -37.48
CA PRO A 108 -17.48 25.93 -36.54
C PRO A 108 -16.11 25.22 -36.58
N GLN A 109 -15.49 25.10 -37.75
CA GLN A 109 -14.17 24.48 -37.89
C GLN A 109 -13.06 25.34 -37.27
N VAL A 110 -13.16 26.66 -37.43
CA VAL A 110 -12.24 27.63 -36.84
C VAL A 110 -12.39 27.68 -35.32
N LEU A 111 -13.62 27.72 -34.81
CA LEU A 111 -13.91 27.69 -33.38
C LEU A 111 -13.37 26.40 -32.73
N ARG A 112 -13.56 25.24 -33.39
CA ARG A 112 -12.96 23.97 -32.97
C ARG A 112 -11.42 24.03 -32.98
N ALA A 113 -10.80 24.69 -33.96
CA ALA A 113 -9.35 24.88 -33.98
C ALA A 113 -8.85 25.79 -32.85
N CYS A 114 -9.58 26.87 -32.54
CA CYS A 114 -9.25 27.75 -31.41
C CYS A 114 -9.37 27.03 -30.05
N ALA A 115 -10.41 26.21 -29.89
CA ALA A 115 -10.58 25.35 -28.73
C ALA A 115 -9.43 24.33 -28.61
N GLY A 116 -9.10 23.61 -29.70
CA GLY A 116 -8.01 22.63 -29.72
C GLY A 116 -6.61 23.23 -29.50
N LEU A 117 -6.41 24.51 -29.81
CA LEU A 117 -5.16 25.23 -29.53
C LEU A 117 -5.08 25.77 -28.08
N GLY A 118 -6.20 25.84 -27.36
CA GLY A 118 -6.25 26.44 -26.02
C GLY A 118 -6.02 27.96 -26.02
N ALA A 119 -6.46 28.66 -27.08
CA ALA A 119 -6.16 30.08 -27.28
C ALA A 119 -7.38 30.98 -27.05
N PRO A 120 -7.68 31.41 -25.81
CA PRO A 120 -8.91 32.11 -25.46
C PRO A 120 -9.08 33.46 -26.17
N ARG A 121 -7.98 34.15 -26.47
CA ARG A 121 -8.00 35.42 -27.23
C ARG A 121 -8.43 35.22 -28.69
N LEU A 122 -7.97 34.15 -29.32
CA LEU A 122 -8.35 33.82 -30.70
C LEU A 122 -9.80 33.33 -30.76
N ALA A 123 -10.22 32.53 -29.78
CA ALA A 123 -11.60 32.11 -29.58
C ALA A 123 -12.56 33.30 -29.42
N ALA A 124 -12.25 34.26 -28.54
CA ALA A 124 -13.04 35.47 -28.36
C ALA A 124 -13.10 36.33 -29.63
N ALA A 125 -11.98 36.42 -30.37
CA ALA A 125 -11.95 37.12 -31.66
C ALA A 125 -12.83 36.43 -32.70
N ALA A 126 -12.83 35.09 -32.77
CA ALA A 126 -13.70 34.33 -33.66
C ALA A 126 -15.18 34.49 -33.29
N HIS A 127 -15.53 34.45 -32.01
CA HIS A 127 -16.90 34.73 -31.55
C HIS A 127 -17.36 36.16 -31.88
N ALA A 128 -16.51 37.18 -31.70
CA ALA A 128 -16.83 38.55 -32.07
C ALA A 128 -17.09 38.73 -33.58
N LEU A 129 -16.51 37.88 -34.43
CA LEU A 129 -16.80 37.86 -35.87
C LEU A 129 -18.18 37.31 -36.19
N VAL A 130 -18.64 36.30 -35.44
CA VAL A 130 -20.02 35.80 -35.55
C VAL A 130 -21.00 36.92 -35.21
N ALA A 131 -20.76 37.64 -34.11
CA ALA A 131 -21.60 38.76 -33.70
C ALA A 131 -21.63 39.91 -34.74
N LYS A 132 -20.53 40.17 -35.45
CA LYS A 132 -20.46 41.17 -36.52
C LYS A 132 -21.08 40.71 -37.86
N GLY A 133 -21.35 39.41 -38.03
CA GLY A 133 -21.87 38.82 -39.25
C GLY A 133 -23.37 39.06 -39.51
N GLY A 134 -24.07 39.69 -38.56
CA GLY A 134 -25.53 39.92 -38.61
C GLY A 134 -26.36 38.69 -38.23
N ASP A 135 -27.69 38.83 -38.25
CA ASP A 135 -28.66 37.81 -37.80
C ASP A 135 -28.49 36.44 -38.50
N ALA A 136 -27.97 36.43 -39.73
CA ALA A 136 -27.75 35.21 -40.51
C ALA A 136 -26.67 34.27 -39.92
N LEU A 137 -25.74 34.80 -39.13
CA LEU A 137 -24.67 34.03 -38.48
C LEU A 137 -24.88 33.93 -36.96
N ALA A 138 -25.42 34.98 -36.33
CA ALA A 138 -25.70 34.98 -34.90
C ALA A 138 -26.91 34.11 -34.52
N GLY A 139 -27.88 33.94 -35.43
CA GLY A 139 -29.05 33.09 -35.21
C GLY A 139 -28.91 31.64 -35.70
N ASP A 140 -27.75 31.24 -36.22
CA ASP A 140 -27.52 29.88 -36.71
C ASP A 140 -27.17 28.93 -35.55
N THR A 141 -28.00 27.89 -35.35
CA THR A 141 -27.87 26.93 -34.24
C THR A 141 -26.56 26.17 -34.26
N VAL A 142 -26.00 25.85 -35.45
CA VAL A 142 -24.74 25.10 -35.56
C VAL A 142 -23.55 25.98 -35.15
N VAL A 143 -23.56 27.25 -35.55
CA VAL A 143 -22.54 28.22 -35.13
C VAL A 143 -22.65 28.49 -33.63
N GLY A 144 -23.87 28.66 -33.12
CA GLY A 144 -24.14 28.83 -31.70
C GLY A 144 -23.63 27.66 -30.83
N ASN A 145 -23.94 26.42 -31.22
CA ASN A 145 -23.45 25.21 -30.54
C ASN A 145 -21.92 25.13 -30.55
N ALA A 146 -21.28 25.51 -31.66
CA ALA A 146 -19.83 25.55 -31.75
C ALA A 146 -19.19 26.60 -30.83
N ILE A 147 -19.88 27.71 -30.54
CA ILE A 147 -19.42 28.72 -29.57
C ILE A 147 -19.52 28.17 -28.14
N VAL A 148 -20.64 27.54 -27.78
CA VAL A 148 -20.81 26.90 -26.46
C VAL A 148 -19.72 25.84 -26.24
N ALA A 149 -19.54 24.92 -27.19
CA ALA A 149 -18.53 23.88 -27.13
C ALA A 149 -17.09 24.43 -27.08
N MET A 150 -16.82 25.55 -27.78
CA MET A 150 -15.51 26.19 -27.74
C MET A 150 -15.21 26.79 -26.37
N TYR A 151 -16.14 27.53 -25.75
CA TYR A 151 -15.92 28.07 -24.40
C TYR A 151 -15.84 26.97 -23.34
N ALA A 152 -16.70 25.95 -23.46
CA ALA A 152 -16.64 24.75 -22.62
C ALA A 152 -15.24 24.11 -22.65
N ALA A 153 -14.70 23.86 -23.84
CA ALA A 153 -13.37 23.28 -24.01
C ALA A 153 -12.21 24.16 -23.51
N LEU A 154 -12.44 25.48 -23.35
CA LEU A 154 -11.48 26.41 -22.77
C LEU A 154 -11.62 26.55 -21.24
N GLY A 155 -12.60 25.89 -20.63
CA GLY A 155 -12.91 26.00 -19.21
C GLY A 155 -13.59 27.32 -18.81
N ASP A 156 -14.05 28.13 -19.76
CA ASP A 156 -14.79 29.37 -19.49
C ASP A 156 -16.30 29.08 -19.43
N VAL A 157 -16.71 28.48 -18.32
CA VAL A 157 -18.08 28.05 -18.07
C VAL A 157 -19.06 29.23 -18.09
N ALA A 158 -18.64 30.41 -17.62
CA ALA A 158 -19.46 31.62 -17.61
C ALA A 158 -19.79 32.09 -19.03
N SER A 159 -18.79 32.17 -19.91
CA SER A 159 -19.01 32.53 -21.31
C SER A 159 -19.77 31.43 -22.07
N ALA A 160 -19.55 30.15 -21.74
CA ALA A 160 -20.32 29.04 -22.31
C ALA A 160 -21.82 29.16 -21.95
N ARG A 161 -22.13 29.45 -20.68
CA ARG A 161 -23.50 29.66 -20.20
C ARG A 161 -24.15 30.89 -20.82
N ALA A 162 -23.40 31.99 -20.99
CA ALA A 162 -23.90 33.19 -21.68
C ALA A 162 -24.19 32.92 -23.16
N ALA A 163 -23.32 32.20 -23.86
CA ALA A 163 -23.53 31.80 -25.25
C ALA A 163 -24.76 30.87 -25.37
N PHE A 164 -24.89 29.90 -24.48
CA PHE A 164 -26.02 28.98 -24.40
C PHE A 164 -27.35 29.72 -24.17
N ALA A 165 -27.36 30.72 -23.27
CA ALA A 165 -28.54 31.53 -23.01
C ALA A 165 -29.01 32.33 -24.24
N SER A 166 -28.08 32.68 -25.14
CA SER A 166 -28.36 33.45 -26.36
C SER A 166 -28.85 32.60 -27.55
N LEU A 167 -28.90 31.27 -27.42
CA LEU A 167 -29.36 30.39 -28.50
C LEU A 167 -30.87 30.49 -28.70
N PRO A 168 -31.34 30.63 -29.97
CA PRO A 168 -32.77 30.69 -30.28
C PRO A 168 -33.48 29.35 -30.10
N ASP A 169 -32.77 28.24 -30.30
CA ASP A 169 -33.24 26.88 -30.03
C ASP A 169 -32.10 26.10 -29.36
N ARG A 170 -32.40 25.49 -28.20
CA ARG A 170 -31.42 24.79 -27.36
C ARG A 170 -31.58 23.30 -27.58
N ASP A 171 -30.87 22.79 -28.58
CA ASP A 171 -30.89 21.38 -28.91
C ASP A 171 -30.03 20.53 -27.96
N VAL A 172 -30.11 19.21 -28.12
CA VAL A 172 -29.38 18.22 -27.31
C VAL A 172 -27.87 18.51 -27.25
N VAL A 173 -27.31 19.06 -28.33
CA VAL A 173 -25.86 19.32 -28.47
C VAL A 173 -25.45 20.51 -27.62
N ALA A 174 -26.24 21.58 -27.64
CA ALA A 174 -26.03 22.76 -26.80
C ALA A 174 -26.05 22.40 -25.31
N TRP A 175 -27.07 21.64 -24.89
CA TRP A 175 -27.23 21.19 -23.50
C TRP A 175 -26.06 20.29 -23.07
N THR A 176 -25.73 19.28 -23.88
CA THR A 176 -24.64 18.34 -23.59
C THR A 176 -23.29 19.04 -23.49
N ALA A 177 -23.02 20.04 -24.34
CA ALA A 177 -21.79 20.83 -24.28
C ALA A 177 -21.67 21.64 -22.98
N LEU A 178 -22.79 22.20 -22.48
CA LEU A 178 -22.81 22.94 -21.23
C LEU A 178 -22.69 22.02 -20.00
N ILE A 179 -23.42 20.90 -19.99
CA ILE A 179 -23.33 19.86 -18.96
C ILE A 179 -21.90 19.35 -18.87
N GLY A 180 -21.26 19.07 -20.02
CA GLY A 180 -19.86 18.68 -20.09
C GLY A 180 -18.91 19.73 -19.52
N ALA A 181 -19.15 21.02 -19.78
CA ALA A 181 -18.34 22.10 -19.21
C ALA A 181 -18.35 22.11 -17.67
N HIS A 182 -19.54 21.96 -17.07
CA HIS A 182 -19.69 21.88 -15.61
C HIS A 182 -19.09 20.59 -15.04
N ALA A 183 -19.28 19.46 -15.71
CA ALA A 183 -18.68 18.18 -15.31
C ALA A 183 -17.15 18.23 -15.37
N ASP A 184 -16.56 18.85 -16.41
CA ASP A 184 -15.12 19.04 -16.55
C ASP A 184 -14.55 20.00 -15.50
N ALA A 185 -15.30 21.04 -15.12
CA ALA A 185 -14.98 21.95 -14.02
C ALA A 185 -15.12 21.31 -12.62
N GLY A 186 -15.70 20.12 -12.51
CA GLY A 186 -15.93 19.41 -11.25
C GLY A 186 -17.21 19.84 -10.50
N GLU A 187 -18.05 20.66 -11.13
CA GLU A 187 -19.32 21.16 -10.60
C GLU A 187 -20.45 20.16 -10.94
N LEU A 188 -20.34 18.92 -10.45
CA LEU A 188 -21.25 17.83 -10.84
C LEU A 188 -22.71 18.05 -10.43
N GLY A 189 -22.95 18.78 -9.33
CA GLY A 189 -24.32 19.16 -8.92
C GLY A 189 -24.99 20.02 -9.98
N GLU A 190 -24.34 21.11 -10.41
CA GLU A 190 -24.81 21.99 -11.48
C GLU A 190 -24.94 21.25 -12.82
N ALA A 191 -24.02 20.33 -13.12
CA ALA A 191 -24.09 19.50 -14.32
C ALA A 191 -25.34 18.59 -14.32
N PHE A 192 -25.69 18.02 -13.16
CA PHE A 192 -26.87 17.20 -12.98
C PHE A 192 -28.15 18.03 -13.02
N ASP A 193 -28.17 19.21 -12.38
CA ASP A 193 -29.31 20.13 -12.41
C ASP A 193 -29.61 20.59 -13.86
N LEU A 194 -28.58 20.91 -14.64
CA LEU A 194 -28.73 21.23 -16.07
C LEU A 194 -29.26 20.06 -16.90
N PHE A 195 -28.92 18.82 -16.52
CA PHE A 195 -29.44 17.63 -17.18
C PHE A 195 -30.92 17.41 -16.86
N GLU A 196 -31.36 17.70 -15.64
CA GLU A 196 -32.79 17.67 -15.29
C GLU A 196 -33.56 18.82 -15.97
N GLU A 197 -33.00 20.04 -16.00
CA GLU A 197 -33.58 21.18 -16.71
C GLU A 197 -33.75 20.89 -18.22
N MET A 198 -32.77 20.20 -18.82
CA MET A 198 -32.86 19.72 -20.19
C MET A 198 -34.09 18.82 -20.41
N GLU A 199 -34.34 17.86 -19.52
CA GLU A 199 -35.53 17.00 -19.58
C GLU A 199 -36.82 17.81 -19.39
N GLU A 200 -36.85 18.74 -18.44
CA GLU A 200 -37.99 19.61 -18.15
C GLU A 200 -38.34 20.53 -19.33
N SER A 201 -37.32 20.99 -20.08
CA SER A 201 -37.49 21.77 -21.30
C SER A 201 -38.04 20.97 -22.48
N GLY A 202 -38.25 19.67 -22.32
CA GLY A 202 -38.79 18.77 -23.33
C GLY A 202 -37.75 18.21 -24.31
N VAL A 203 -36.46 18.48 -24.08
CA VAL A 203 -35.36 17.95 -24.89
C VAL A 203 -34.93 16.60 -24.31
N ARG A 204 -35.08 15.52 -25.08
CA ARG A 204 -34.73 14.18 -24.62
C ARG A 204 -33.21 13.98 -24.59
N PRO A 205 -32.61 13.59 -23.45
CA PRO A 205 -31.20 13.24 -23.39
C PRO A 205 -30.87 12.04 -24.27
N ASP A 206 -29.75 12.13 -24.98
CA ASP A 206 -29.22 11.03 -25.77
C ASP A 206 -28.10 10.29 -25.01
N VAL A 207 -27.56 9.23 -25.63
CA VAL A 207 -26.46 8.44 -25.04
C VAL A 207 -25.25 9.31 -24.70
N ILE A 208 -24.99 10.38 -25.48
CA ILE A 208 -23.87 11.28 -25.24
C ILE A 208 -24.12 12.09 -23.98
N SER A 209 -25.32 12.67 -23.82
CA SER A 209 -25.72 13.41 -22.61
C SER A 209 -25.54 12.56 -21.34
N TRP A 210 -26.00 11.30 -21.37
CA TRP A 210 -25.81 10.37 -20.24
C TRP A 210 -24.33 10.06 -19.99
N ASN A 211 -23.57 9.74 -21.04
CA ASN A 211 -22.16 9.40 -20.92
C ASN A 211 -21.31 10.56 -20.39
N THR A 212 -21.66 11.81 -20.72
CA THR A 212 -21.00 13.01 -20.18
C THR A 212 -21.12 13.07 -18.66
N LEU A 213 -22.31 12.83 -18.10
CA LEU A 213 -22.48 12.75 -16.64
C LEU A 213 -21.79 11.53 -16.04
N LEU A 214 -21.98 10.35 -16.63
CA LEU A 214 -21.37 9.10 -16.16
C LEU A 214 -19.85 9.25 -16.03
N SER A 215 -19.19 9.77 -17.07
CA SER A 215 -17.74 10.01 -17.06
C SER A 215 -17.33 11.08 -16.04
N GLY A 216 -18.18 12.08 -15.79
CA GLY A 216 -17.94 13.12 -14.79
C GLY A 216 -17.92 12.55 -13.37
N PHE A 217 -18.97 11.82 -12.98
CA PHE A 217 -19.07 11.18 -11.66
C PHE A 217 -18.00 10.10 -11.47
N ALA A 218 -17.77 9.27 -12.49
CA ALA A 218 -16.75 8.21 -12.47
C ALA A 218 -15.34 8.77 -12.25
N ARG A 219 -14.96 9.88 -12.90
CA ARG A 219 -13.63 10.50 -12.77
C ARG A 219 -13.37 11.08 -11.38
N ILE A 220 -14.41 11.50 -10.66
CA ILE A 220 -14.31 12.07 -9.31
C ILE A 220 -14.39 10.98 -8.22
N GLY A 221 -14.69 9.74 -8.60
CA GLY A 221 -14.74 8.59 -7.71
C GLY A 221 -16.07 8.38 -7.01
N ASP A 222 -17.11 9.17 -7.36
CA ASP A 222 -18.48 8.89 -6.93
C ASP A 222 -19.13 7.87 -7.86
N LEU A 223 -18.64 6.64 -7.76
CA LEU A 223 -19.10 5.53 -8.58
C LEU A 223 -20.53 5.10 -8.24
N GLY A 224 -20.99 5.33 -7.00
CA GLY A 224 -22.36 5.05 -6.59
C GLY A 224 -23.37 5.89 -7.38
N ALA A 225 -23.12 7.19 -7.52
CA ALA A 225 -23.92 8.06 -8.38
C ALA A 225 -23.81 7.67 -9.86
N ALA A 226 -22.60 7.31 -10.33
CA ALA A 226 -22.40 6.87 -11.71
C ALA A 226 -23.18 5.58 -12.06
N LEU A 227 -23.15 4.56 -11.20
CA LEU A 227 -23.91 3.32 -11.39
C LEU A 227 -25.42 3.60 -11.31
N HIS A 228 -25.86 4.45 -10.39
CA HIS A 228 -27.27 4.86 -10.33
C HIS A 228 -27.74 5.56 -11.61
N LEU A 229 -26.92 6.45 -12.18
CA LEU A 229 -27.19 7.10 -13.46
C LEU A 229 -27.27 6.09 -14.60
N PHE A 230 -26.42 5.07 -14.59
CA PHE A 230 -26.42 4.00 -15.59
C PHE A 230 -27.70 3.17 -15.54
N ASP A 231 -28.18 2.85 -14.35
CA ASP A 231 -29.46 2.18 -14.17
C ASP A 231 -30.64 3.08 -14.55
N LYS A 232 -30.59 4.38 -14.19
CA LYS A 232 -31.60 5.38 -14.57
C LYS A 232 -31.69 5.51 -16.09
N MET A 233 -30.57 5.51 -16.81
CA MET A 233 -30.49 5.50 -18.27
C MET A 233 -31.27 4.30 -18.85
N ARG A 234 -31.04 3.09 -18.31
CA ARG A 234 -31.75 1.85 -18.74
C ARG A 234 -33.25 1.92 -18.45
N GLN A 235 -33.63 2.39 -17.26
CA GLN A 235 -35.04 2.53 -16.85
C GLN A 235 -35.81 3.52 -17.74
N ARG A 236 -35.12 4.55 -18.27
CA ARG A 236 -35.68 5.53 -19.21
C ARG A 236 -35.72 5.02 -20.66
N GLY A 237 -35.36 3.76 -20.90
CA GLY A 237 -35.40 3.13 -22.22
C GLY A 237 -34.25 3.52 -23.14
N VAL A 238 -33.19 4.12 -22.60
CA VAL A 238 -31.96 4.40 -23.36
C VAL A 238 -31.01 3.22 -23.14
N TYR A 239 -30.76 2.44 -24.19
CA TYR A 239 -29.89 1.27 -24.08
C TYR A 239 -28.41 1.68 -24.05
N PRO A 240 -27.63 1.23 -23.05
CA PRO A 240 -26.20 1.51 -22.97
C PRO A 240 -25.44 0.89 -24.15
N GLY A 241 -24.70 1.73 -24.89
CA GLY A 241 -23.78 1.25 -25.91
C GLY A 241 -22.39 0.95 -25.35
N VAL A 242 -21.49 0.43 -26.19
CA VAL A 242 -20.08 0.16 -25.83
C VAL A 242 -19.39 1.36 -25.16
N SER A 243 -19.67 2.58 -25.60
CA SER A 243 -19.11 3.80 -24.99
C SER A 243 -19.59 4.04 -23.56
N SER A 244 -20.85 3.72 -23.25
CA SER A 244 -21.43 3.85 -21.90
C SER A 244 -20.79 2.86 -20.92
N TRP A 245 -20.61 1.61 -21.36
CA TRP A 245 -19.88 0.59 -20.58
C TRP A 245 -18.44 0.99 -20.33
N ASN A 246 -17.74 1.49 -21.36
CA ASN A 246 -16.36 1.95 -21.24
C ASN A 246 -16.19 3.09 -20.23
N CYS A 247 -17.16 4.03 -20.14
CA CYS A 247 -17.13 5.09 -19.12
C CYS A 247 -17.09 4.52 -17.71
N ILE A 248 -17.91 3.51 -17.42
CA ILE A 248 -17.99 2.93 -16.08
C ILE A 248 -16.81 2.01 -15.81
N ILE A 249 -16.45 1.13 -16.75
CA ILE A 249 -15.29 0.25 -16.61
C ILE A 249 -14.03 1.08 -16.34
N SER A 250 -13.78 2.12 -17.14
CA SER A 250 -12.63 3.01 -16.94
C SER A 250 -12.71 3.73 -15.59
N GLY A 251 -13.90 4.14 -15.18
CA GLY A 251 -14.17 4.73 -13.87
C GLY A 251 -13.79 3.81 -12.71
N CYS A 252 -14.29 2.58 -12.71
CA CYS A 252 -13.98 1.57 -11.70
C CYS A 252 -12.47 1.31 -11.64
N VAL A 253 -11.84 1.11 -12.80
CA VAL A 253 -10.39 0.85 -12.91
C VAL A 253 -9.57 2.02 -12.38
N GLN A 254 -9.91 3.26 -12.72
CA GLN A 254 -9.22 4.47 -12.23
C GLN A 254 -9.34 4.64 -10.71
N ASN A 255 -10.40 4.13 -10.10
CA ASN A 255 -10.62 4.17 -8.66
C ASN A 255 -10.18 2.88 -7.95
N ALA A 256 -9.42 2.01 -8.64
CA ALA A 256 -8.90 0.73 -8.12
C ALA A 256 -9.98 -0.26 -7.63
N MET A 257 -11.20 -0.15 -8.13
CA MET A 257 -12.32 -1.06 -7.89
C MET A 257 -12.32 -2.14 -8.98
N TYR A 258 -11.31 -3.01 -8.94
CA TYR A 258 -11.01 -3.94 -10.03
C TYR A 258 -12.03 -5.09 -10.12
N ASP A 259 -12.52 -5.58 -8.97
CA ASP A 259 -13.52 -6.66 -8.92
C ASP A 259 -14.84 -6.20 -9.54
N GLU A 260 -15.29 -4.99 -9.19
CA GLU A 260 -16.48 -4.36 -9.76
C GLU A 260 -16.30 -4.09 -11.26
N ALA A 261 -15.11 -3.65 -11.69
CA ALA A 261 -14.80 -3.45 -13.11
C ALA A 261 -14.94 -4.76 -13.91
N LEU A 262 -14.43 -5.88 -13.39
CA LEU A 262 -14.56 -7.20 -14.00
C LEU A 262 -16.01 -7.68 -14.03
N GLY A 263 -16.78 -7.44 -12.95
CA GLY A 263 -18.21 -7.76 -12.90
C GLY A 263 -19.01 -7.01 -13.96
N ILE A 264 -18.76 -5.70 -14.11
CA ILE A 264 -19.42 -4.84 -15.12
C ILE A 264 -19.00 -5.26 -16.54
N PHE A 265 -17.72 -5.59 -16.74
CA PHE A 265 -17.24 -6.12 -18.02
C PHE A 265 -17.92 -7.46 -18.38
N GLN A 266 -18.13 -8.35 -17.41
CA GLN A 266 -18.89 -9.58 -17.62
C GLN A 266 -20.35 -9.31 -17.98
N GLU A 267 -21.01 -8.34 -17.33
CA GLU A 267 -22.38 -7.94 -17.69
C GLU A 267 -22.42 -7.38 -19.12
N MET A 268 -21.48 -6.50 -19.48
CA MET A 268 -21.36 -5.96 -20.84
C MET A 268 -21.26 -7.08 -21.88
N CYS A 269 -20.45 -8.12 -21.63
CA CYS A 269 -20.26 -9.24 -22.54
C CYS A 269 -21.54 -10.06 -22.81
N GLN A 270 -22.59 -9.90 -22.00
CA GLN A 270 -23.89 -10.54 -22.23
C GLN A 270 -24.74 -9.80 -23.27
N SER A 271 -24.51 -8.49 -23.45
CA SER A 271 -25.31 -7.63 -24.34
C SER A 271 -24.54 -7.07 -25.53
N GLU A 272 -23.24 -6.81 -25.38
CA GLU A 272 -22.42 -6.08 -26.33
C GLU A 272 -21.08 -6.79 -26.54
N MET A 273 -20.47 -6.59 -27.70
CA MET A 273 -19.13 -7.12 -27.98
C MET A 273 -18.04 -6.13 -27.57
N PRO A 274 -17.05 -6.55 -26.75
CA PRO A 274 -15.89 -5.74 -26.43
C PRO A 274 -15.10 -5.33 -27.67
N ASP A 275 -14.87 -4.03 -27.81
CA ASP A 275 -13.99 -3.46 -28.83
C ASP A 275 -12.55 -3.25 -28.28
N ALA A 276 -11.65 -2.73 -29.12
CA ALA A 276 -10.25 -2.51 -28.73
C ALA A 276 -10.12 -1.55 -27.52
N VAL A 277 -11.01 -0.55 -27.40
CA VAL A 277 -11.01 0.41 -26.29
C VAL A 277 -11.47 -0.29 -25.01
N THR A 278 -12.49 -1.12 -25.10
CA THR A 278 -13.02 -1.91 -23.97
C THR A 278 -11.94 -2.82 -23.42
N VAL A 279 -11.26 -3.58 -24.28
CA VAL A 279 -10.19 -4.50 -23.86
C VAL A 279 -9.03 -3.74 -23.22
N ALA A 280 -8.58 -2.64 -23.83
CA ALA A 280 -7.52 -1.80 -23.24
C ALA A 280 -7.92 -1.20 -21.88
N SER A 281 -9.20 -0.90 -21.67
CA SER A 281 -9.70 -0.30 -20.43
C SER A 281 -9.81 -1.31 -19.29
N ILE A 282 -10.09 -2.59 -19.57
CA ILE A 282 -10.23 -3.64 -18.54
C ILE A 282 -8.91 -4.34 -18.20
N LEU A 283 -7.94 -4.39 -19.11
CA LEU A 283 -6.63 -5.02 -18.86
C LEU A 283 -5.91 -4.53 -17.59
N PRO A 284 -5.96 -3.23 -17.22
CA PRO A 284 -5.39 -2.76 -15.94
C PRO A 284 -6.08 -3.34 -14.70
N ALA A 285 -7.36 -3.73 -14.76
CA ALA A 285 -8.00 -4.46 -13.65
C ALA A 285 -7.37 -5.85 -13.46
N CYS A 286 -7.12 -6.56 -14.56
CA CYS A 286 -6.43 -7.85 -14.52
C CYS A 286 -5.01 -7.72 -13.95
N ALA A 287 -4.30 -6.65 -14.35
CA ALA A 287 -2.97 -6.33 -13.86
C ALA A 287 -2.98 -6.04 -12.34
N GLY A 288 -3.90 -5.17 -11.91
CA GLY A 288 -4.08 -4.79 -10.51
C GLY A 288 -4.47 -5.93 -9.58
N LEU A 289 -5.28 -6.88 -10.07
CA LEU A 289 -5.66 -8.10 -9.34
C LEU A 289 -4.64 -9.25 -9.50
N ARG A 290 -3.65 -9.11 -10.39
CA ARG A 290 -2.72 -10.17 -10.82
C ARG A 290 -3.43 -11.42 -11.35
N GLU A 291 -4.58 -11.22 -11.99
CA GLU A 291 -5.41 -12.27 -12.59
C GLU A 291 -4.94 -12.60 -14.01
N LEU A 292 -3.77 -13.24 -14.10
CA LEU A 292 -3.15 -13.63 -15.37
C LEU A 292 -4.06 -14.50 -16.24
N GLY A 293 -4.90 -15.34 -15.62
CA GLY A 293 -5.84 -16.20 -16.33
C GLY A 293 -6.85 -15.40 -17.15
N ILE A 294 -7.40 -14.32 -16.59
CA ILE A 294 -8.33 -13.43 -17.28
C ILE A 294 -7.57 -12.61 -18.34
N GLY A 295 -6.38 -12.11 -18.01
CA GLY A 295 -5.50 -11.41 -18.96
C GLY A 295 -5.20 -12.21 -20.23
N LYS A 296 -4.82 -13.48 -20.10
CA LYS A 296 -4.56 -14.41 -21.22
C LYS A 296 -5.84 -14.70 -22.03
N GLN A 297 -7.01 -14.75 -21.40
CA GLN A 297 -8.29 -14.88 -22.10
C GLN A 297 -8.62 -13.65 -22.94
N LEU A 298 -8.42 -12.44 -22.40
CA LEU A 298 -8.62 -11.19 -23.14
C LEU A 298 -7.66 -11.06 -24.32
N HIS A 299 -6.38 -11.40 -24.14
CA HIS A 299 -5.43 -11.44 -25.25
C HIS A 299 -5.84 -12.46 -26.33
N SER A 300 -6.29 -13.65 -25.92
CA SER A 300 -6.83 -14.65 -26.85
C SER A 300 -8.08 -14.17 -27.60
N TYR A 301 -8.94 -13.40 -26.92
CA TYR A 301 -10.12 -12.78 -27.53
C TYR A 301 -9.72 -11.77 -28.62
N VAL A 302 -8.73 -10.92 -28.35
CA VAL A 302 -8.17 -9.95 -29.33
C VAL A 302 -7.72 -10.67 -30.60
N LEU A 303 -6.94 -11.75 -30.44
CA LEU A 303 -6.44 -12.54 -31.56
C LEU A 303 -7.56 -13.25 -32.33
N ARG A 304 -8.51 -13.89 -31.64
CA ARG A 304 -9.62 -14.63 -32.27
C ARG A 304 -10.57 -13.73 -33.08
N HIS A 305 -10.80 -12.51 -32.61
CA HIS A 305 -11.71 -11.56 -33.27
C HIS A 305 -11.01 -10.67 -34.29
N GLY A 306 -9.70 -10.89 -34.54
CA GLY A 306 -8.93 -10.10 -35.49
C GLY A 306 -8.81 -8.62 -35.09
N ILE A 307 -8.90 -8.32 -33.79
CA ILE A 307 -8.66 -6.97 -33.28
C ILE A 307 -7.17 -6.70 -33.42
N LYS A 308 -6.81 -5.73 -34.26
CA LYS A 308 -5.40 -5.39 -34.48
C LYS A 308 -4.76 -4.86 -33.19
N ILE A 309 -3.59 -5.39 -32.85
CA ILE A 309 -2.80 -4.94 -31.71
C ILE A 309 -2.10 -3.62 -32.10
N ASN A 310 -2.80 -2.51 -31.90
CA ASN A 310 -2.26 -1.16 -32.04
C ASN A 310 -1.48 -0.74 -30.80
N VAL A 311 -0.88 0.46 -30.85
CA VAL A 311 -0.07 1.00 -29.74
C VAL A 311 -0.81 1.11 -28.40
N TYR A 312 -2.16 1.25 -28.40
CA TYR A 312 -2.95 1.42 -27.18
C TYR A 312 -3.21 0.09 -26.47
N ILE A 313 -3.71 -0.91 -27.20
CA ILE A 313 -3.96 -2.24 -26.64
C ILE A 313 -2.64 -2.98 -26.39
N GLY A 314 -1.62 -2.76 -27.24
CA GLY A 314 -0.28 -3.29 -27.07
C GLY A 314 0.37 -2.81 -25.78
N ALA A 315 0.34 -1.50 -25.49
CA ALA A 315 0.83 -0.96 -24.22
C ALA A 315 0.10 -1.57 -23.00
N SER A 316 -1.22 -1.70 -23.08
CA SER A 316 -2.04 -2.25 -21.99
C SER A 316 -1.79 -3.75 -21.77
N LEU A 317 -1.55 -4.52 -22.84
CA LEU A 317 -1.17 -5.93 -22.75
C LEU A 317 0.25 -6.11 -22.20
N ILE A 318 1.22 -5.31 -22.65
CA ILE A 318 2.60 -5.33 -22.12
C ILE A 318 2.58 -5.03 -20.61
N SER A 319 1.87 -3.99 -20.20
CA SER A 319 1.69 -3.64 -18.79
C SER A 319 1.03 -4.78 -18.00
N MET A 320 -0.07 -5.37 -18.50
CA MET A 320 -0.77 -6.48 -17.84
C MET A 320 0.13 -7.71 -17.64
N TYR A 321 0.82 -8.15 -18.70
CA TYR A 321 1.74 -9.28 -18.61
C TYR A 321 2.90 -8.99 -17.65
N SER A 322 3.48 -7.79 -17.73
CA SER A 322 4.57 -7.36 -16.85
C SER A 322 4.16 -7.32 -15.38
N GLU A 323 2.98 -6.80 -15.05
CA GLU A 323 2.47 -6.74 -13.66
C GLU A 323 2.08 -8.12 -13.12
N CYS A 324 1.72 -9.05 -14.00
CA CYS A 324 1.51 -10.46 -13.65
C CYS A 324 2.82 -11.28 -13.59
N GLY A 325 3.98 -10.68 -13.90
CA GLY A 325 5.29 -11.34 -13.86
C GLY A 325 5.67 -12.16 -15.10
N GLU A 326 4.92 -12.05 -16.20
CA GLU A 326 5.13 -12.79 -17.45
C GLU A 326 5.83 -11.90 -18.50
N PHE A 327 7.10 -11.60 -18.26
CA PHE A 327 7.84 -10.61 -19.06
C PHE A 327 8.15 -11.07 -20.50
N ASP A 328 8.33 -12.37 -20.73
CA ASP A 328 8.56 -12.91 -22.08
C ASP A 328 7.32 -12.74 -22.97
N ASP A 329 6.11 -12.96 -22.42
CA ASP A 329 4.85 -12.71 -23.11
C ASP A 329 4.71 -11.21 -23.45
N ALA A 330 5.15 -10.31 -22.57
CA ALA A 330 5.17 -8.87 -22.82
C ALA A 330 6.09 -8.50 -24.01
N SER A 331 7.28 -9.10 -24.11
CA SER A 331 8.18 -8.92 -25.26
C SER A 331 7.60 -9.48 -26.56
N VAL A 332 6.87 -10.61 -26.48
CA VAL A 332 6.14 -11.16 -27.64
C VAL A 332 5.08 -10.16 -28.10
N VAL A 333 4.24 -9.63 -27.20
CA VAL A 333 3.24 -8.62 -27.56
C VAL A 333 3.88 -7.42 -28.24
N PHE A 334 4.99 -6.91 -27.70
CA PHE A 334 5.73 -5.81 -28.32
C PHE A 334 6.14 -6.10 -29.77
N SER A 335 6.62 -7.31 -30.04
CA SER A 335 7.00 -7.73 -31.40
C SER A 335 5.82 -7.86 -32.36
N THR A 336 4.61 -8.12 -31.85
CA THR A 336 3.39 -8.25 -32.67
C THR A 336 2.75 -6.94 -33.10
N ILE A 337 3.19 -5.80 -32.55
CA ILE A 337 2.67 -4.47 -32.92
C ILE A 337 3.15 -4.12 -34.33
N GLU A 338 2.21 -4.16 -35.29
CA GLU A 338 2.44 -3.93 -36.73
C GLU A 338 2.59 -2.44 -37.10
N GLU A 339 2.05 -1.54 -36.29
CA GLU A 339 2.16 -0.09 -36.49
C GLU A 339 3.53 0.46 -36.06
N GLU A 340 3.88 1.67 -36.52
CA GLU A 340 5.05 2.38 -36.01
C GLU A 340 4.94 2.53 -34.49
N LYS A 341 5.91 1.93 -33.80
CA LYS A 341 5.98 1.99 -32.34
C LYS A 341 6.30 3.41 -31.93
N ASN A 342 5.58 3.92 -30.95
CA ASN A 342 5.83 5.25 -30.39
C ASN A 342 6.58 5.14 -29.06
N VAL A 343 6.99 6.29 -28.52
CA VAL A 343 7.69 6.40 -27.23
C VAL A 343 6.94 5.67 -26.10
N ARG A 344 5.60 5.68 -26.09
CA ARG A 344 4.80 5.04 -25.04
C ARG A 344 5.02 3.53 -24.98
N VAL A 345 4.95 2.84 -26.12
CA VAL A 345 5.08 1.38 -26.16
C VAL A 345 6.52 0.95 -25.82
N TRP A 346 7.52 1.72 -26.26
CA TRP A 346 8.92 1.52 -25.86
C TRP A 346 9.13 1.71 -24.35
N ASN A 347 8.53 2.75 -23.77
CA ASN A 347 8.59 2.99 -22.32
C ASN A 347 7.96 1.84 -21.52
N GLU A 348 6.84 1.27 -21.97
CA GLU A 348 6.23 0.09 -21.31
C GLU A 348 7.14 -1.14 -21.37
N LEU A 349 7.82 -1.39 -22.50
CA LEU A 349 8.78 -2.48 -22.63
C LEU A 349 9.99 -2.27 -21.71
N ILE A 350 10.56 -1.06 -21.71
CA ILE A 350 11.69 -0.69 -20.84
C ILE A 350 11.28 -0.87 -19.38
N GLN A 351 10.10 -0.37 -19.00
CA GLN A 351 9.58 -0.51 -17.64
C GLN A 351 9.36 -1.98 -17.29
N SER A 352 8.91 -2.80 -18.24
CA SER A 352 8.78 -4.25 -18.06
C SER A 352 10.10 -4.92 -17.72
N TYR A 353 11.18 -4.65 -18.47
CA TYR A 353 12.51 -5.18 -18.15
C TYR A 353 13.09 -4.63 -16.84
N VAL A 354 12.83 -3.36 -16.54
CA VAL A 354 13.19 -2.76 -15.25
C VAL A 354 12.49 -3.46 -14.08
N ARG A 355 11.20 -3.81 -14.22
CA ARG A 355 10.45 -4.57 -13.19
C ARG A 355 10.98 -5.99 -13.00
N GLU A 356 11.47 -6.63 -14.06
CA GLU A 356 12.16 -7.94 -14.02
C GLU A 356 13.60 -7.84 -13.48
N GLU A 357 14.08 -6.64 -13.15
CA GLU A 357 15.47 -6.35 -12.72
C GLU A 357 16.54 -6.67 -13.80
N ARG A 358 16.13 -6.69 -15.07
CA ARG A 358 17.00 -6.92 -16.24
C ARG A 358 17.44 -5.62 -16.89
N MET A 359 18.34 -4.93 -16.19
CA MET A 359 18.85 -3.63 -16.64
C MET A 359 19.61 -3.69 -17.98
N ASP A 360 20.20 -4.84 -18.30
CA ASP A 360 20.85 -5.10 -19.59
C ASP A 360 19.87 -5.00 -20.76
N LYS A 361 18.75 -5.71 -20.68
CA LYS A 361 17.68 -5.66 -21.70
C LYS A 361 16.98 -4.30 -21.75
N ALA A 362 16.82 -3.64 -20.59
CA ALA A 362 16.26 -2.29 -20.54
C ALA A 362 17.12 -1.30 -21.34
N TRP A 363 18.44 -1.34 -21.17
CA TRP A 363 19.38 -0.50 -21.94
C TRP A 363 19.46 -0.88 -23.42
N GLU A 364 19.36 -2.17 -23.75
CA GLU A 364 19.24 -2.62 -25.15
C GLU A 364 17.99 -2.00 -25.81
N ALA A 365 16.83 -2.07 -25.13
CA ALA A 365 15.59 -1.46 -25.60
C ALA A 365 15.69 0.07 -25.71
N PHE A 366 16.37 0.73 -24.77
CA PHE A 366 16.64 2.18 -24.84
C PHE A 366 17.46 2.56 -26.09
N ASN A 367 18.51 1.79 -26.39
CA ASN A 367 19.35 2.05 -27.57
C ASN A 367 18.57 1.80 -28.86
N LEU A 368 17.82 0.69 -28.95
CA LEU A 368 16.98 0.39 -30.10
C LEU A 368 15.91 1.46 -30.35
N MET A 369 15.32 2.02 -29.28
CA MET A 369 14.39 3.15 -29.39
C MET A 369 15.03 4.37 -30.08
N GLN A 370 16.30 4.67 -29.75
CA GLN A 370 17.04 5.77 -30.38
C GLN A 370 17.42 5.44 -31.84
N GLU A 371 17.78 4.19 -32.13
CA GLU A 371 18.08 3.71 -33.49
C GLU A 371 16.85 3.78 -34.41
N ASP A 372 15.65 3.53 -33.86
CA ASP A 372 14.36 3.74 -34.54
C ASP A 372 14.03 5.23 -34.75
N GLY A 373 14.90 6.15 -34.31
CA GLY A 373 14.75 7.59 -34.50
C GLY A 373 13.79 8.26 -33.51
N LEU A 374 13.45 7.59 -32.41
CA LEU A 374 12.62 8.15 -31.35
C LEU A 374 13.49 8.77 -30.26
N GLU A 375 13.17 10.00 -29.86
CA GLU A 375 13.86 10.68 -28.77
C GLU A 375 13.30 10.18 -27.42
N PRO A 376 14.17 9.71 -26.49
CA PRO A 376 13.76 9.37 -25.13
C PRO A 376 13.12 10.56 -24.43
N ASP A 377 12.03 10.32 -23.70
CA ASP A 377 11.34 11.37 -22.96
C ASP A 377 11.63 11.29 -21.46
N ILE A 378 11.02 12.19 -20.69
CA ILE A 378 11.20 12.24 -19.23
C ILE A 378 10.77 10.91 -18.58
N VAL A 379 9.77 10.22 -19.13
CA VAL A 379 9.27 8.94 -18.60
C VAL A 379 10.28 7.83 -18.82
N THR A 380 10.99 7.83 -19.96
CA THR A 380 12.08 6.91 -20.24
C THR A 380 13.18 7.03 -19.17
N TYR A 381 13.71 8.23 -18.93
CA TYR A 381 14.75 8.45 -17.91
C TYR A 381 14.27 8.14 -16.49
N ASN A 382 13.03 8.52 -16.15
CA ASN A 382 12.45 8.25 -14.82
C ASN A 382 12.39 6.75 -14.50
N SER A 383 12.14 5.91 -15.50
CA SER A 383 12.09 4.45 -15.31
C SER A 383 13.44 3.90 -14.85
N PHE A 384 14.54 4.36 -15.47
CA PHE A 384 15.89 3.98 -15.06
C PHE A 384 16.30 4.61 -13.72
N ILE A 385 15.99 5.89 -13.50
CA ILE A 385 16.29 6.58 -12.22
C ILE A 385 15.63 5.85 -11.05
N ALA A 386 14.36 5.46 -11.20
CA ALA A 386 13.63 4.68 -10.20
C ALA A 386 14.31 3.33 -9.92
N ALA A 387 14.71 2.64 -10.99
CA ALA A 387 15.37 1.33 -10.91
C ALA A 387 16.70 1.42 -10.16
N TYR A 388 17.55 2.37 -10.55
CA TYR A 388 18.86 2.57 -9.94
C TYR A 388 18.74 3.02 -8.48
N ALA A 389 17.82 3.94 -8.18
CA ALA A 389 17.56 4.35 -6.79
C ALA A 389 17.10 3.17 -5.92
N LYS A 390 16.19 2.33 -6.42
CA LYS A 390 15.72 1.12 -5.73
C LYS A 390 16.85 0.09 -5.51
N ALA A 391 17.77 0.00 -6.47
CA ALA A 391 18.96 -0.85 -6.38
C ALA A 391 20.07 -0.28 -5.46
N GLY A 392 19.88 0.92 -4.88
CA GLY A 392 20.90 1.59 -4.07
C GLY A 392 22.08 2.15 -4.90
N GLN A 393 21.88 2.27 -6.21
CA GLN A 393 22.83 2.78 -7.19
C GLN A 393 22.56 4.27 -7.45
N ASP A 394 22.67 5.08 -6.40
CA ASP A 394 22.36 6.50 -6.44
C ASP A 394 23.27 7.27 -7.41
N GLU A 395 24.57 6.98 -7.47
CA GLU A 395 25.50 7.58 -8.44
C GLU A 395 25.03 7.42 -9.90
N GLN A 396 24.55 6.23 -10.27
CA GLN A 396 24.01 5.97 -11.61
C GLN A 396 22.71 6.76 -11.86
N ALA A 397 21.87 6.90 -10.84
CA ALA A 397 20.68 7.75 -10.93
C ALA A 397 21.05 9.24 -11.10
N TYR A 398 22.09 9.73 -10.41
CA TYR A 398 22.61 11.08 -10.58
C TYR A 398 23.14 11.34 -12.00
N GLU A 399 23.85 10.38 -12.57
CA GLU A 399 24.36 10.47 -13.95
C GLU A 399 23.20 10.56 -14.95
N LEU A 400 22.11 9.83 -14.73
CA LEU A 400 20.92 9.91 -15.58
C LEU A 400 20.23 11.27 -15.49
N PHE A 401 20.15 11.87 -14.30
CA PHE A 401 19.65 13.24 -14.15
C PHE A 401 20.52 14.25 -14.91
N SER A 402 21.84 14.03 -14.95
CA SER A 402 22.79 14.88 -15.68
C SER A 402 22.60 14.72 -17.19
N ARG A 403 22.57 13.48 -17.70
CA ARG A 403 22.30 13.17 -19.12
C ARG A 403 20.96 13.72 -19.59
N MET A 404 19.92 13.60 -18.76
CA MET A 404 18.61 14.15 -19.06
C MET A 404 18.67 15.67 -19.28
N ALA A 405 19.44 16.39 -18.45
CA ALA A 405 19.65 17.83 -18.60
C ALA A 405 20.47 18.19 -19.86
N GLU A 406 21.44 17.37 -20.25
CA GLU A 406 22.24 17.56 -21.48
C GLU A 406 21.40 17.46 -22.75
N VAL A 407 20.41 16.56 -22.77
CA VAL A 407 19.44 16.39 -23.88
C VAL A 407 18.34 17.47 -23.83
N GLY A 408 18.41 18.41 -22.89
CA GLY A 408 17.47 19.53 -22.76
C GLY A 408 16.16 19.17 -22.05
N LEU A 409 16.05 17.99 -21.47
CA LEU A 409 14.91 17.56 -20.66
C LEU A 409 15.10 18.02 -19.21
N LYS A 410 14.05 18.58 -18.60
CA LYS A 410 14.11 19.10 -17.21
C LYS A 410 13.42 18.15 -16.25
N PRO A 411 14.07 17.75 -15.13
CA PRO A 411 13.43 16.93 -14.11
C PRO A 411 12.16 17.60 -13.58
N ASN A 412 11.13 16.78 -13.37
CA ASN A 412 9.87 17.23 -12.82
C ASN A 412 9.62 16.54 -11.47
N VAL A 413 8.44 16.81 -10.88
CA VAL A 413 8.05 16.22 -9.60
C VAL A 413 8.01 14.68 -9.67
N ILE A 414 7.66 14.10 -10.82
CA ILE A 414 7.60 12.64 -11.01
C ILE A 414 9.02 12.06 -10.95
N SER A 415 9.99 12.68 -11.61
CA SER A 415 11.40 12.27 -11.58
C SER A 415 11.94 12.25 -10.15
N MET A 416 11.68 13.33 -9.40
CA MET A 416 12.15 13.45 -8.02
C MET A 416 11.42 12.49 -7.08
N ASN A 417 10.11 12.30 -7.24
CA ASN A 417 9.36 11.33 -6.43
C ASN A 417 9.82 9.90 -6.66
N ALA A 418 10.09 9.53 -7.92
CA ALA A 418 10.60 8.20 -8.27
C ALA A 418 11.96 7.94 -7.61
N PHE A 419 12.85 8.94 -7.62
CA PHE A 419 14.14 8.88 -6.94
C PHE A 419 13.99 8.76 -5.42
N ILE A 420 13.20 9.64 -4.77
CA ILE A 420 12.94 9.61 -3.32
C ILE A 420 12.33 8.27 -2.89
N CYS A 421 11.35 7.75 -3.63
CA CYS A 421 10.70 6.48 -3.30
C CYS A 421 11.67 5.30 -3.48
N GLY A 422 12.49 5.30 -4.53
CA GLY A 422 13.52 4.27 -4.74
C GLY A 422 14.54 4.24 -3.62
N LEU A 423 15.08 5.42 -3.23
CA LEU A 423 16.00 5.54 -2.11
C LEU A 423 15.39 5.10 -0.77
N HIS A 424 14.12 5.45 -0.53
CA HIS A 424 13.39 4.99 0.65
C HIS A 424 13.28 3.47 0.68
N GLN A 425 12.90 2.82 -0.43
CA GLN A 425 12.79 1.35 -0.51
C GLN A 425 14.11 0.63 -0.22
N HIS A 426 15.26 1.23 -0.57
CA HIS A 426 16.58 0.68 -0.28
C HIS A 426 17.09 0.98 1.14
N GLY A 427 16.52 1.98 1.81
CA GLY A 427 16.95 2.44 3.14
C GLY A 427 17.99 3.58 3.12
N LEU A 428 18.21 4.24 1.98
CA LEU A 428 19.07 5.44 1.85
C LEU A 428 18.30 6.71 2.24
N TYR A 429 17.96 6.79 3.52
CA TYR A 429 17.03 7.81 4.00
C TYR A 429 17.58 9.24 3.98
N THR A 430 18.90 9.39 4.18
CA THR A 430 19.59 10.68 4.16
C THR A 430 19.49 11.33 2.78
N ASP A 431 19.78 10.57 1.73
CA ASP A 431 19.79 11.05 0.35
C ASP A 431 18.37 11.39 -0.12
N ALA A 432 17.37 10.62 0.31
CA ALA A 432 15.96 10.90 0.06
C ALA A 432 15.51 12.23 0.71
N LEU A 433 15.94 12.50 1.95
CA LEU A 433 15.67 13.77 2.62
C LEU A 433 16.42 14.94 1.96
N GLU A 434 17.63 14.72 1.43
CA GLU A 434 18.36 15.74 0.67
C GLU A 434 17.68 16.09 -0.66
N ALA A 435 17.21 15.08 -1.40
CA ALA A 435 16.43 15.29 -2.63
C ALA A 435 15.13 16.06 -2.34
N PHE A 436 14.44 15.74 -1.24
CA PHE A 436 13.26 16.49 -0.80
C PHE A 436 13.57 17.94 -0.43
N ARG A 437 14.66 18.18 0.32
CA ARG A 437 15.13 19.53 0.64
C ARG A 437 15.49 20.32 -0.62
N TYR A 438 16.03 19.68 -1.65
CA TYR A 438 16.28 20.32 -2.94
C TYR A 438 14.98 20.80 -3.58
N MET A 439 13.93 19.97 -3.63
CA MET A 439 12.60 20.34 -4.16
C MET A 439 11.96 21.54 -3.42
N GLN A 440 12.24 21.70 -2.12
CA GLN A 440 11.67 22.80 -1.33
C GLN A 440 12.30 24.19 -1.62
N ARG A 441 13.40 24.28 -2.38
CA ARG A 441 14.18 25.52 -2.52
C ARG A 441 13.58 26.53 -3.51
N SER A 442 13.56 27.79 -3.09
CA SER A 442 13.35 28.96 -3.96
C SER A 442 14.70 29.54 -4.38
N SER A 443 15.27 29.05 -5.48
CA SER A 443 16.30 29.70 -6.34
C SER A 443 17.53 30.40 -5.73
N ASP A 444 17.83 30.33 -4.43
CA ASP A 444 19.03 30.93 -3.84
C ASP A 444 20.02 29.86 -3.33
N GLY A 445 21.19 29.87 -3.97
CA GLY A 445 22.21 28.83 -3.88
C GLY A 445 22.95 28.78 -2.56
N LYS A 446 23.05 27.56 -2.01
CA LYS A 446 24.07 27.09 -1.05
C LYS A 446 23.92 25.59 -0.79
N ALA A 447 24.03 24.77 -1.84
CA ALA A 447 24.31 23.34 -1.69
C ALA A 447 25.14 22.85 -2.88
N ASN A 448 26.18 22.09 -2.57
CA ASN A 448 27.25 21.78 -3.51
C ASN A 448 26.95 20.54 -4.39
N ALA A 449 25.88 19.77 -4.12
CA ALA A 449 25.63 18.46 -4.75
C ALA A 449 24.81 18.49 -6.06
N TRP A 450 23.76 19.32 -6.17
CA TRP A 450 22.82 19.32 -7.33
C TRP A 450 22.99 20.56 -8.23
N THR A 451 24.23 21.00 -8.43
CA THR A 451 24.53 22.28 -9.12
C THR A 451 24.07 22.31 -10.58
N PHE A 452 24.01 21.16 -11.25
CA PHE A 452 23.55 21.03 -12.64
C PHE A 452 22.04 21.31 -12.80
N LEU A 453 21.25 21.18 -11.73
CA LEU A 453 19.82 21.51 -11.76
C LEU A 453 19.49 22.95 -11.35
N ASN A 454 20.48 23.78 -11.03
CA ASN A 454 20.24 25.18 -10.62
C ASN A 454 19.57 26.05 -11.71
N ASN A 455 19.61 25.61 -12.97
CA ASN A 455 18.92 26.26 -14.11
C ASN A 455 17.48 25.74 -14.34
N CYS A 456 17.00 24.82 -13.51
CA CYS A 456 15.61 24.36 -13.51
C CYS A 456 14.77 25.29 -12.61
N GLY A 457 13.52 25.59 -13.02
CA GLY A 457 12.58 26.31 -12.16
C GLY A 457 12.26 25.52 -10.89
N PRO A 458 11.67 26.15 -9.86
CA PRO A 458 11.41 25.48 -8.58
C PRO A 458 10.49 24.26 -8.76
N ILE A 459 10.99 23.06 -8.43
CA ILE A 459 10.23 21.80 -8.48
C ILE A 459 9.50 21.62 -7.15
N ARG A 460 8.26 22.11 -7.06
CA ARG A 460 7.51 22.08 -5.81
C ARG A 460 7.03 20.66 -5.46
N PRO A 461 7.28 20.17 -4.23
CA PRO A 461 6.67 18.94 -3.71
C PRO A 461 5.15 18.95 -3.85
N THR A 462 4.59 17.81 -4.26
CA THR A 462 3.15 17.57 -4.33
C THR A 462 2.69 16.66 -3.19
N GLY A 463 1.39 16.39 -3.10
CA GLY A 463 0.87 15.43 -2.12
C GLY A 463 1.56 14.06 -2.16
N THR A 464 1.90 13.57 -3.36
CA THR A 464 2.61 12.30 -3.53
C THR A 464 4.06 12.34 -3.02
N THR A 465 4.74 13.49 -3.17
CA THR A 465 6.07 13.70 -2.56
C THR A 465 5.98 13.65 -1.04
N ILE A 466 4.98 14.34 -0.47
CA ILE A 466 4.78 14.39 0.97
C ILE A 466 4.44 13.00 1.52
N THR A 467 3.59 12.21 0.86
CA THR A 467 3.28 10.85 1.31
C THR A 467 4.51 9.93 1.30
N GLY A 468 5.39 10.06 0.30
CA GLY A 468 6.65 9.32 0.25
C GLY A 468 7.57 9.66 1.41
N ILE A 469 7.79 10.96 1.65
CA ILE A 469 8.62 11.43 2.76
C ILE A 469 8.04 11.09 4.12
N LEU A 470 6.73 11.22 4.30
CA LEU A 470 6.07 10.80 5.55
C LEU A 470 6.23 9.30 5.78
N SER A 471 6.24 8.47 4.74
CA SER A 471 6.50 7.02 4.87
C SER A 471 7.92 6.75 5.37
N LEU A 472 8.92 7.41 4.78
CA LEU A 472 10.30 7.36 5.25
C LEU A 472 10.43 7.80 6.72
N LEU A 473 9.80 8.90 7.11
CA LEU A 473 9.87 9.42 8.47
C LEU A 473 9.14 8.53 9.49
N THR A 474 8.10 7.84 9.03
CA THR A 474 7.34 6.87 9.83
C THR A 474 8.20 5.63 10.14
N ASP A 475 8.96 5.13 9.17
CA ASP A 475 9.83 3.95 9.35
C ASP A 475 11.01 4.27 10.27
N LEU A 476 11.53 5.49 10.19
CA LEU A 476 12.58 5.99 11.09
C LEU A 476 12.08 6.52 12.44
N LYS A 477 10.76 6.61 12.64
CA LYS A 477 10.13 7.18 13.84
C LYS A 477 10.63 8.59 14.21
N LEU A 478 10.90 9.44 13.21
CA LEU A 478 11.45 10.78 13.40
C LEU A 478 10.34 11.83 13.61
N ASP A 479 9.90 12.01 14.87
CA ASP A 479 8.78 12.90 15.21
C ASP A 479 9.02 14.38 14.87
N CYS A 480 10.18 14.93 15.20
CA CYS A 480 10.49 16.35 14.97
C CYS A 480 10.44 16.72 13.47
N LEU A 481 11.11 15.94 12.63
CA LEU A 481 11.10 16.11 11.17
C LEU A 481 9.70 15.87 10.60
N GLY A 482 8.96 14.90 11.14
CA GLY A 482 7.56 14.67 10.80
C GLY A 482 6.68 15.91 11.00
N LYS A 483 6.84 16.60 12.13
CA LYS A 483 6.15 17.86 12.45
C LYS A 483 6.54 19.00 11.50
N GLU A 484 7.82 19.09 11.09
CA GLU A 484 8.26 20.07 10.08
C GLU A 484 7.60 19.82 8.71
N VAL A 485 7.55 18.57 8.26
CA VAL A 485 6.90 18.19 6.99
C VAL A 485 5.38 18.43 7.06
N HIS A 486 4.74 18.16 8.18
CA HIS A 486 3.33 18.50 8.39
C HIS A 486 3.09 20.02 8.31
N CYS A 487 3.92 20.84 8.95
CA CYS A 487 3.86 22.30 8.82
C CYS A 487 4.03 22.77 7.36
N TYR A 488 4.95 22.15 6.62
CA TYR A 488 5.12 22.41 5.19
C TYR A 488 3.84 22.07 4.40
N ALA A 489 3.23 20.90 4.66
CA ALA A 489 2.00 20.48 4.01
C ALA A 489 0.83 21.44 4.30
N LEU A 490 0.70 21.92 5.54
CA LEU A 490 -0.30 22.92 5.93
C LEU A 490 -0.10 24.24 5.20
N LYS A 491 1.13 24.77 5.19
CA LYS A 491 1.47 26.05 4.55
C LYS A 491 1.19 26.05 3.04
N ASN A 492 1.29 24.89 2.40
CA ASN A 492 1.07 24.72 0.96
C ASN A 492 -0.31 24.11 0.62
N CYS A 493 -1.25 24.05 1.57
CA CYS A 493 -2.60 23.51 1.37
C CYS A 493 -2.67 22.03 0.91
N LEU A 494 -1.60 21.26 1.15
CA LEU A 494 -1.49 19.85 0.75
C LEU A 494 -2.24 18.90 1.70
N THR A 495 -2.63 19.35 2.89
CA THR A 495 -3.41 18.55 3.86
C THR A 495 -4.87 18.31 3.43
N SER A 496 -5.36 19.03 2.43
CA SER A 496 -6.64 18.73 1.77
C SER A 496 -6.61 17.36 1.06
N ASN A 497 -5.42 16.88 0.68
CA ASN A 497 -5.24 15.57 0.07
C ASN A 497 -5.40 14.47 1.12
N ILE A 498 -6.34 13.55 0.88
CA ILE A 498 -6.67 12.46 1.80
C ILE A 498 -5.49 11.51 2.06
N PHE A 499 -4.64 11.26 1.07
CA PHE A 499 -3.47 10.40 1.21
C PHE A 499 -2.43 11.03 2.13
N VAL A 500 -2.21 12.35 2.01
CA VAL A 500 -1.32 13.10 2.91
C VAL A 500 -1.85 13.05 4.34
N SER A 501 -3.13 13.35 4.54
CA SER A 501 -3.75 13.34 5.87
C SER A 501 -3.77 11.96 6.51
N SER A 502 -4.08 10.91 5.75
CA SER A 502 -4.02 9.52 6.25
C SER A 502 -2.60 9.13 6.67
N LYS A 503 -1.60 9.54 5.90
CA LYS A 503 -0.20 9.24 6.21
C LYS A 503 0.33 10.05 7.40
N LEU A 504 -0.18 11.26 7.63
CA LEU A 504 0.10 12.03 8.85
C LEU A 504 -0.48 11.34 10.09
N VAL A 505 -1.69 10.77 10.00
CA VAL A 505 -2.27 9.96 11.10
C VAL A 505 -1.39 8.74 11.40
N ASP A 506 -0.93 8.02 10.36
CA ASP A 506 -0.01 6.88 10.51
C ASP A 506 1.33 7.29 11.14
N LEU A 507 1.95 8.39 10.67
CA LEU A 507 3.18 8.94 11.23
C LEU A 507 3.04 9.19 12.73
N TYR A 508 2.05 9.98 13.14
CA TYR A 508 1.82 10.30 14.55
C TYR A 508 1.44 9.08 15.37
N GLY A 509 0.72 8.13 14.77
CA GLY A 509 0.44 6.84 15.37
C GLY A 509 1.72 6.07 15.68
N LYS A 510 2.65 5.94 14.75
CA LYS A 510 3.90 5.18 14.99
C LYS A 510 4.92 5.90 15.86
N THR A 511 4.89 7.24 15.93
CA THR A 511 5.73 8.03 16.87
C THR A 511 5.15 8.14 18.27
N GLY A 512 3.88 7.75 18.46
CA GLY A 512 3.19 7.74 19.76
C GLY A 512 2.48 9.03 20.14
N ASP A 513 2.50 10.05 19.29
CA ASP A 513 1.73 11.29 19.47
C ASP A 513 0.27 11.11 19.02
N ILE A 514 -0.48 10.28 19.76
CA ILE A 514 -1.88 9.94 19.45
C ILE A 514 -2.77 11.18 19.40
N THR A 515 -2.47 12.21 20.22
CA THR A 515 -3.23 13.46 20.25
C THR A 515 -3.14 14.18 18.91
N SER A 516 -1.93 14.30 18.35
CA SER A 516 -1.75 14.87 17.01
C SER A 516 -2.41 14.01 15.94
N ALA A 517 -2.34 12.68 16.03
CA ALA A 517 -3.02 11.76 15.12
C ALA A 517 -4.54 11.99 15.09
N ALA A 518 -5.18 12.05 16.27
CA ALA A 518 -6.61 12.31 16.41
C ALA A 518 -7.01 13.70 15.89
N ASN A 519 -6.19 14.72 16.16
CA ASN A 519 -6.43 16.10 15.68
C ASN A 519 -6.38 16.19 14.15
N VAL A 520 -5.43 15.51 13.51
CA VAL A 520 -5.34 15.44 12.04
C VAL A 520 -6.56 14.72 11.49
N PHE A 521 -6.92 13.57 12.06
CA PHE A 521 -8.07 12.79 11.63
C PHE A 521 -9.38 13.57 11.72
N GLN A 522 -9.60 14.31 12.82
CA GLN A 522 -10.82 15.08 13.01
C GLN A 522 -11.02 16.13 11.89
N LYS A 523 -9.93 16.75 11.43
CA LYS A 523 -9.93 17.77 10.36
C LYS A 523 -10.17 17.21 8.96
N ILE A 524 -10.16 15.89 8.77
CA ILE A 524 -10.46 15.27 7.47
C ILE A 524 -11.97 15.43 7.19
N GLY A 525 -12.32 16.13 6.11
CA GLY A 525 -13.72 16.36 5.72
C GLY A 525 -14.43 15.09 5.26
N ASN A 526 -13.89 14.44 4.21
CA ASN A 526 -14.44 13.19 3.67
C ASN A 526 -13.60 11.99 4.18
N LYS A 527 -13.99 11.44 5.34
CA LYS A 527 -13.30 10.28 5.94
C LYS A 527 -13.70 9.01 5.20
N ASN A 528 -12.72 8.22 4.79
CA ASN A 528 -12.93 6.92 4.16
C ASN A 528 -12.32 5.78 5.01
N VAL A 529 -12.53 4.53 4.58
CA VAL A 529 -12.03 3.32 5.26
C VAL A 529 -10.52 3.40 5.56
N VAL A 530 -9.71 3.95 4.64
CA VAL A 530 -8.26 4.08 4.81
C VAL A 530 -7.91 5.00 5.97
N THR A 531 -8.53 6.18 6.05
CA THR A 531 -8.30 7.14 7.14
C THR A 531 -8.70 6.58 8.51
N TRP A 532 -9.81 5.83 8.57
CA TRP A 532 -10.24 5.13 9.79
C TRP A 532 -9.23 4.04 10.18
N ASN A 533 -8.78 3.23 9.22
CA ASN A 533 -7.79 2.18 9.46
C ASN A 533 -6.47 2.75 10.01
N SER A 534 -6.00 3.90 9.50
CA SER A 534 -4.82 4.59 10.05
C SER A 534 -5.01 4.97 11.52
N LEU A 535 -6.17 5.51 11.89
CA LEU A 535 -6.45 5.88 13.28
C LEU A 535 -6.63 4.66 14.19
N LEU A 536 -7.36 3.65 13.74
CA LEU A 536 -7.57 2.39 14.46
C LEU A 536 -6.23 1.70 14.76
N ALA A 537 -5.36 1.61 13.76
CA ALA A 537 -4.02 1.06 13.90
C ALA A 537 -3.18 1.91 14.88
N ALA A 538 -3.24 3.24 14.79
CA ALA A 538 -2.53 4.14 15.69
C ALA A 538 -2.89 3.90 17.17
N TYR A 539 -4.18 3.80 17.51
CA TYR A 539 -4.61 3.52 18.89
C TYR A 539 -4.22 2.11 19.36
N ARG A 540 -4.36 1.11 18.49
CA ARG A 540 -3.96 -0.27 18.80
C ARG A 540 -2.46 -0.36 19.10
N HIS A 541 -1.60 0.22 18.26
CA HIS A 541 -0.15 0.16 18.42
C HIS A 541 0.35 0.88 19.68
N ASN A 542 -0.37 1.90 20.14
CA ASN A 542 -0.03 2.64 21.36
C ASN A 542 -0.74 2.12 22.62
N ARG A 543 -1.05 0.81 22.65
CA ARG A 543 -1.62 0.12 23.83
C ARG A 543 -2.92 0.75 24.35
N LYS A 544 -3.75 1.29 23.45
CA LYS A 544 -5.12 1.77 23.74
C LYS A 544 -6.18 1.04 22.89
N PRO A 545 -6.20 -0.32 22.90
CA PRO A 545 -7.10 -1.11 22.06
C PRO A 545 -8.59 -0.90 22.36
N GLU A 546 -8.95 -0.47 23.57
CA GLU A 546 -10.32 -0.12 23.97
C GLU A 546 -10.86 1.07 23.15
N VAL A 547 -10.02 2.07 22.88
CA VAL A 547 -10.40 3.21 22.04
C VAL A 547 -10.52 2.77 20.58
N ALA A 548 -9.68 1.84 20.12
CA ALA A 548 -9.78 1.29 18.77
C ALA A 548 -11.11 0.56 18.53
N LEU A 549 -11.59 -0.23 19.50
CA LEU A 549 -12.91 -0.90 19.39
C LEU A 549 -14.07 0.11 19.39
N LYS A 550 -13.97 1.19 20.18
CA LYS A 550 -14.95 2.28 20.15
C LYS A 550 -14.97 2.98 18.79
N LEU A 551 -13.81 3.35 18.25
CA LEU A 551 -13.67 3.97 16.94
C LEU A 551 -14.19 3.08 15.81
N PHE A 552 -14.03 1.75 15.94
CA PHE A 552 -14.59 0.81 14.98
C PHE A 552 -16.13 0.86 14.98
N SER A 553 -16.74 1.00 16.15
CA SER A 553 -18.20 1.18 16.26
C SER A 553 -18.65 2.51 15.63
N GLU A 554 -17.93 3.60 15.87
CA GLU A 554 -18.19 4.91 15.25
C GLU A 554 -18.03 4.88 13.71
N MET A 555 -17.09 4.07 13.20
CA MET A 555 -16.94 3.84 11.77
C MET A 555 -18.16 3.13 11.17
N LEU A 556 -18.72 2.13 11.87
CA LEU A 556 -19.93 1.43 11.45
C LEU A 556 -21.15 2.36 11.45
N GLU A 557 -21.28 3.22 12.47
CA GLU A 557 -22.33 4.24 12.55
C GLU A 557 -22.24 5.28 11.41
N SER A 558 -21.05 5.45 10.84
CA SER A 558 -20.81 6.33 9.68
C SER A 558 -21.21 5.70 8.34
N ASN A 559 -21.90 4.55 8.33
CA ASN A 559 -22.30 3.78 7.15
C ASN A 559 -21.14 3.38 6.21
N LEU A 560 -19.92 3.26 6.73
CA LEU A 560 -18.77 2.73 5.99
C LEU A 560 -18.65 1.22 6.19
N HIS A 561 -18.46 0.49 5.10
CA HIS A 561 -18.23 -0.96 5.17
C HIS A 561 -16.77 -1.27 5.58
N PRO A 562 -16.53 -2.01 6.67
CA PRO A 562 -15.19 -2.46 7.05
C PRO A 562 -14.58 -3.34 5.97
N ASN A 563 -13.31 -3.10 5.66
CA ASN A 563 -12.55 -4.02 4.82
C ASN A 563 -11.83 -5.08 5.67
N LEU A 564 -11.14 -6.01 5.01
CA LEU A 564 -10.37 -7.07 5.65
C LEU A 564 -9.43 -6.54 6.75
N PHE A 565 -8.68 -5.47 6.46
CA PHE A 565 -7.76 -4.84 7.41
C PHE A 565 -8.48 -4.23 8.61
N THR A 566 -9.63 -3.58 8.41
CA THR A 566 -10.44 -3.02 9.51
C THR A 566 -10.86 -4.11 10.48
N ILE A 567 -11.38 -5.24 9.96
CA ILE A 567 -11.82 -6.37 10.78
C ILE A 567 -10.64 -6.99 11.53
N GLN A 568 -9.48 -7.13 10.87
CA GLN A 568 -8.28 -7.65 11.50
C GLN A 568 -7.82 -6.76 12.68
N ILE A 569 -7.82 -5.44 12.53
CA ILE A 569 -7.49 -4.52 13.62
C ILE A 569 -8.47 -4.67 14.79
N ALA A 570 -9.76 -4.81 14.50
CA ALA A 570 -10.79 -5.02 15.53
C ALA A 570 -10.58 -6.35 16.27
N LEU A 571 -10.37 -7.47 15.57
CA LEU A 571 -10.10 -8.78 16.19
C LEU A 571 -8.84 -8.75 17.08
N LEU A 572 -7.75 -8.17 16.58
CA LEU A 572 -6.50 -8.06 17.34
C LEU A 572 -6.66 -7.15 18.57
N SER A 573 -7.50 -6.12 18.48
CA SER A 573 -7.84 -5.25 19.62
C SER A 573 -8.72 -5.98 20.64
N CYS A 574 -9.61 -6.86 20.19
CA CYS A 574 -10.38 -7.76 21.08
C CYS A 574 -9.46 -8.70 21.84
N GLY A 575 -8.47 -9.30 21.16
CA GLY A 575 -7.47 -10.15 21.82
C GLY A 575 -6.69 -9.39 22.90
N MET A 576 -6.25 -8.17 22.62
CA MET A 576 -5.54 -7.33 23.61
C MET A 576 -6.39 -6.89 24.79
N THR A 577 -7.71 -6.71 24.59
CA THR A 577 -8.67 -6.34 25.64
C THR A 577 -9.37 -7.54 26.28
N MET A 578 -9.03 -8.76 25.86
CA MET A 578 -9.72 -10.00 26.26
C MET A 578 -11.25 -9.93 26.10
N ALA A 579 -11.74 -9.17 25.11
CA ALA A 579 -13.16 -8.89 24.89
C ALA A 579 -13.86 -10.03 24.12
N LEU A 580 -13.96 -11.21 24.75
CA LEU A 580 -14.47 -12.44 24.12
C LEU A 580 -15.87 -12.30 23.50
N GLY A 581 -16.78 -11.60 24.19
CA GLY A 581 -18.14 -11.37 23.69
C GLY A 581 -18.15 -10.62 22.37
N TYR A 582 -17.43 -9.50 22.31
CA TYR A 582 -17.29 -8.70 21.10
C TYR A 582 -16.55 -9.47 19.98
N GLY A 583 -15.54 -10.26 20.34
CA GLY A 583 -14.85 -11.16 19.41
C GLY A 583 -15.78 -12.18 18.75
N ARG A 584 -16.74 -12.75 19.49
CA ARG A 584 -17.76 -13.67 18.94
C ARG A 584 -18.78 -12.98 18.04
N GLU A 585 -19.15 -11.75 18.36
CA GLU A 585 -19.99 -10.92 17.49
C GLU A 585 -19.29 -10.63 16.16
N LEU A 586 -18.00 -10.25 16.20
CA LEU A 586 -17.17 -10.07 15.01
C LEU A 586 -17.02 -11.38 14.22
N HIS A 587 -16.79 -12.51 14.89
CA HIS A 587 -16.72 -13.81 14.22
C HIS A 587 -18.03 -14.14 13.49
N SER A 588 -19.18 -13.88 14.13
CA SER A 588 -20.49 -14.06 13.51
C SER A 588 -20.71 -13.13 12.31
N TYR A 589 -20.21 -11.89 12.39
CA TYR A 589 -20.21 -10.94 11.28
C TYR A 589 -19.35 -11.45 10.11
N ILE A 590 -18.14 -11.96 10.37
CA ILE A 590 -17.25 -12.54 9.35
C ILE A 590 -17.94 -13.71 8.62
N ILE A 591 -18.55 -14.63 9.36
CA ILE A 591 -19.27 -15.76 8.75
C ILE A 591 -20.39 -15.28 7.82
N LYS A 592 -21.10 -14.20 8.18
CA LYS A 592 -22.16 -13.61 7.34
C LYS A 592 -21.61 -12.91 6.10
N CYS A 593 -20.47 -12.24 6.21
CA CYS A 593 -19.83 -11.54 5.09
C CYS A 593 -19.12 -12.50 4.12
N TRP A 594 -18.71 -13.68 4.58
CA TRP A 594 -18.01 -14.69 3.79
C TRP A 594 -18.70 -16.07 3.88
N PRO A 595 -19.91 -16.23 3.31
CA PRO A 595 -20.67 -17.48 3.39
C PRO A 595 -20.02 -18.67 2.66
N GLY A 596 -19.05 -18.41 1.76
CA GLY A 596 -18.24 -19.44 1.09
C GLY A 596 -16.92 -19.79 1.79
N GLY A 597 -16.65 -19.20 2.95
CA GLY A 597 -15.35 -19.27 3.64
C GLY A 597 -14.62 -17.93 3.59
N TYR A 598 -13.94 -17.58 4.69
CA TYR A 598 -13.17 -16.35 4.84
C TYR A 598 -11.66 -16.61 4.63
N PRO A 599 -10.86 -15.57 4.29
CA PRO A 599 -9.41 -15.73 4.06
C PRO A 599 -8.65 -16.24 5.30
N ASP A 600 -7.56 -16.98 5.08
CA ASP A 600 -6.66 -17.51 6.12
C ASP A 600 -6.09 -16.43 7.05
N THR A 601 -5.97 -15.19 6.56
CA THR A 601 -5.59 -14.02 7.38
C THR A 601 -6.60 -13.68 8.47
N LEU A 602 -7.90 -13.90 8.23
CA LEU A 602 -8.93 -13.78 9.27
C LEU A 602 -8.95 -15.02 10.17
N ALA A 603 -8.70 -16.21 9.64
CA ALA A 603 -8.60 -17.43 10.44
C ALA A 603 -7.50 -17.32 11.50
N SER A 604 -6.29 -16.94 11.10
CA SER A 604 -5.16 -16.70 12.00
C SER A 604 -5.44 -15.59 13.03
N ALA A 605 -6.09 -14.48 12.63
CA ALA A 605 -6.48 -13.42 13.54
C ALA A 605 -7.57 -13.83 14.55
N LEU A 606 -8.52 -14.68 14.13
CA LEU A 606 -9.53 -15.26 15.01
C LEU A 606 -8.92 -16.23 16.02
N ILE A 607 -7.98 -17.08 15.59
CA ILE A 607 -7.22 -17.98 16.48
C ILE A 607 -6.45 -17.15 17.52
N ASP A 608 -5.72 -16.10 17.10
CA ASP A 608 -5.01 -15.19 18.02
C ASP A 608 -5.97 -14.51 18.99
N MET A 609 -7.12 -14.03 18.51
CA MET A 609 -8.14 -13.39 19.34
C MET A 609 -8.70 -14.35 20.39
N TYR A 610 -9.14 -15.55 19.98
CA TYR A 610 -9.70 -16.56 20.89
C TYR A 610 -8.67 -17.06 21.89
N GLY A 611 -7.43 -17.33 21.43
CA GLY A 611 -6.32 -17.71 22.30
C GLY A 611 -6.02 -16.64 23.34
N LYS A 612 -5.90 -15.36 22.93
CA LYS A 612 -5.69 -14.26 23.89
C LYS A 612 -6.88 -13.99 24.79
N CYS A 613 -8.10 -14.34 24.39
CA CYS A 613 -9.28 -14.30 25.27
C CYS A 613 -9.39 -15.53 26.20
N GLY A 614 -8.44 -16.47 26.13
CA GLY A 614 -8.41 -17.65 26.98
C GLY A 614 -9.37 -18.76 26.54
N ASN A 615 -9.93 -18.71 25.32
CA ASN A 615 -10.84 -19.73 24.80
C ASN A 615 -10.18 -20.56 23.69
N ILE A 616 -9.42 -21.57 24.10
CA ILE A 616 -8.67 -22.42 23.18
C ILE A 616 -9.55 -23.33 22.31
N GLU A 617 -10.75 -23.69 22.77
CA GLU A 617 -11.64 -24.59 22.03
C GLU A 617 -12.28 -23.90 20.82
N ASP A 618 -12.69 -22.63 20.97
CA ASP A 618 -13.16 -21.84 19.82
C ASP A 618 -11.99 -21.61 18.83
N ALA A 619 -10.76 -21.38 19.32
CA ALA A 619 -9.56 -21.27 18.47
C ALA A 619 -9.29 -22.56 17.68
N ARG A 620 -9.36 -23.73 18.33
CA ARG A 620 -9.22 -25.04 17.69
C ARG A 620 -10.32 -25.28 16.65
N SER A 621 -11.56 -24.89 16.95
CA SER A 621 -12.68 -25.01 16.02
C SER A 621 -12.45 -24.19 14.75
N VAL A 622 -11.96 -22.95 14.88
CA VAL A 622 -11.58 -22.10 13.73
C VAL A 622 -10.46 -22.76 12.92
N PHE A 623 -9.42 -23.25 13.60
CA PHE A 623 -8.32 -23.97 12.96
C PHE A 623 -8.84 -25.16 12.16
N GLU A 624 -9.61 -26.06 12.76
CA GLU A 624 -10.14 -27.26 12.10
C GLU A 624 -10.99 -26.93 10.87
N CYS A 625 -11.86 -25.91 10.95
CA CYS A 625 -12.75 -25.51 9.87
C CYS A 625 -12.06 -24.85 8.67
N THR A 626 -10.83 -24.34 8.83
CA THR A 626 -10.09 -23.67 7.75
C THR A 626 -9.48 -24.71 6.83
N VAL A 627 -9.94 -24.85 5.58
CA VAL A 627 -9.38 -25.80 4.60
C VAL A 627 -9.39 -25.18 3.20
N PRO A 628 -8.25 -25.09 2.48
CA PRO A 628 -6.87 -25.41 2.91
C PRO A 628 -6.35 -24.42 3.98
N LYS A 629 -5.18 -24.70 4.56
CA LYS A 629 -4.54 -23.85 5.59
C LYS A 629 -3.19 -23.37 5.10
N ASP A 630 -2.95 -22.06 5.12
CA ASP A 630 -1.61 -21.50 5.01
C ASP A 630 -0.77 -21.74 6.29
N ILE A 631 0.55 -21.50 6.18
CA ILE A 631 1.48 -21.62 7.30
C ILE A 631 1.17 -20.66 8.46
N ALA A 632 0.52 -19.52 8.18
CA ALA A 632 0.16 -18.53 9.20
C ALA A 632 -0.92 -19.06 10.15
N VAL A 633 -1.89 -19.82 9.64
CA VAL A 633 -2.93 -20.49 10.45
C VAL A 633 -2.32 -21.57 11.35
N TRP A 634 -1.36 -22.35 10.86
CA TRP A 634 -0.60 -23.30 11.69
C TRP A 634 0.18 -22.60 12.81
N ASN A 635 0.95 -21.57 12.45
CA ASN A 635 1.73 -20.79 13.40
C ASN A 635 0.85 -20.08 14.44
N ALA A 636 -0.34 -19.60 14.06
CA ALA A 636 -1.29 -19.01 15.00
C ALA A 636 -1.78 -20.04 16.03
N MET A 637 -2.09 -21.27 15.60
CA MET A 637 -2.53 -22.33 16.50
C MET A 637 -1.40 -22.83 17.41
N MET A 638 -0.18 -23.01 16.87
CA MET A 638 1.02 -23.33 17.66
C MET A 638 1.30 -22.24 18.71
N SER A 639 1.20 -20.96 18.33
CA SER A 639 1.33 -19.83 19.26
C SER A 639 0.25 -19.84 20.34
N CYS A 640 -0.99 -20.20 19.99
CA CYS A 640 -2.08 -20.37 20.94
C CYS A 640 -1.79 -21.49 21.95
N TYR A 641 -1.26 -22.63 21.51
CA TYR A 641 -0.87 -23.72 22.41
C TYR A 641 0.26 -23.31 23.37
N LEU A 642 1.30 -22.60 22.88
CA LEU A 642 2.36 -22.06 23.73
C LEU A 642 1.84 -21.06 24.77
N LEU A 643 0.92 -20.19 24.36
CA LEU A 643 0.29 -19.21 25.23
C LEU A 643 -0.48 -19.91 26.38
N HIS A 644 -1.09 -21.06 26.09
CA HIS A 644 -1.85 -21.86 27.06
C HIS A 644 -1.03 -22.91 27.83
N ARG A 645 0.31 -22.90 27.71
CA ARG A 645 1.21 -23.90 28.33
C ARG A 645 0.89 -25.33 27.89
N MET A 646 0.68 -25.53 26.59
CA MET A 646 0.46 -26.82 25.93
C MET A 646 1.56 -27.13 24.89
N PRO A 647 2.85 -27.12 25.26
CA PRO A 647 3.98 -27.27 24.33
C PRO A 647 4.03 -28.64 23.62
N ARG A 648 3.53 -29.72 24.22
CA ARG A 648 3.45 -31.03 23.54
C ARG A 648 2.50 -31.04 22.36
N ASP A 649 1.38 -30.33 22.48
CA ASP A 649 0.44 -30.17 21.38
C ASP A 649 1.06 -29.38 20.22
N VAL A 650 2.05 -28.52 20.48
CA VAL A 650 2.83 -27.83 19.43
C VAL A 650 3.67 -28.82 18.62
N ILE A 651 4.36 -29.74 19.29
CA ILE A 651 5.17 -30.78 18.64
C ILE A 651 4.27 -31.70 17.80
N VAL A 652 3.15 -32.16 18.38
CA VAL A 652 2.17 -32.97 17.66
C VAL A 652 1.59 -32.22 16.45
N LEU A 653 1.30 -30.93 16.60
CA LEU A 653 0.77 -30.11 15.52
C LEU A 653 1.80 -29.91 14.40
N PHE A 654 3.09 -29.86 14.72
CA PHE A 654 4.16 -29.82 13.73
C PHE A 654 4.24 -31.11 12.92
N ASP A 655 4.12 -32.28 13.55
CA ASP A 655 4.06 -33.56 12.83
C ASP A 655 2.88 -33.59 11.83
N TYR A 656 1.73 -33.03 12.21
CA TYR A 656 0.58 -32.88 11.30
C TYR A 656 0.83 -31.88 10.16
N LEU A 657 1.53 -30.78 10.45
CA LEU A 657 1.95 -29.81 9.44
C LEU A 657 2.83 -30.50 8.38
N GLU A 658 3.82 -31.28 8.81
CA GLU A 658 4.70 -32.02 7.88
C GLU A 658 3.92 -33.03 7.03
N GLN A 659 3.02 -33.80 7.66
CA GLN A 659 2.16 -34.76 6.96
C GLN A 659 1.23 -34.09 5.94
N SER A 660 0.84 -32.84 6.16
CA SER A 660 0.02 -32.07 5.22
C SER A 660 0.77 -31.62 3.97
N GLY A 661 2.10 -31.73 3.95
CA GLY A 661 2.96 -31.23 2.87
C GLY A 661 3.17 -29.72 2.87
N SER A 662 2.72 -29.01 3.92
CA SER A 662 2.96 -27.58 4.11
C SER A 662 4.42 -27.36 4.50
N GLN A 663 5.06 -26.32 3.95
CA GLN A 663 6.45 -26.00 4.26
C GLN A 663 6.55 -25.13 5.53
N PRO A 664 7.32 -25.56 6.55
CA PRO A 664 7.63 -24.72 7.71
C PRO A 664 8.34 -23.42 7.31
N ASP A 665 8.15 -22.38 8.11
CA ASP A 665 8.81 -21.09 7.95
C ASP A 665 9.72 -20.78 9.17
N PRO A 666 10.52 -19.69 9.15
CA PRO A 666 11.34 -19.33 10.31
C PRO A 666 10.53 -19.11 11.59
N VAL A 667 9.27 -18.68 11.51
CA VAL A 667 8.42 -18.50 12.70
C VAL A 667 8.07 -19.85 13.32
N THR A 668 7.82 -20.87 12.51
CA THR A 668 7.51 -22.24 12.95
C THR A 668 8.61 -22.78 13.89
N PHE A 669 9.89 -22.60 13.52
CA PHE A 669 11.02 -23.05 14.34
C PHE A 669 11.20 -22.26 15.63
N ILE A 670 10.89 -20.95 15.64
CA ILE A 670 10.83 -20.17 16.88
C ILE A 670 9.78 -20.77 17.84
N LEU A 671 8.61 -21.17 17.32
CA LEU A 671 7.54 -21.76 18.12
C LEU A 671 7.93 -23.15 18.65
N LEU A 672 8.60 -23.98 17.84
CA LEU A 672 9.15 -25.28 18.29
C LEU A 672 10.20 -25.11 19.39
N LEU A 673 11.19 -24.24 19.18
CA LEU A 673 12.21 -23.97 20.20
C LEU A 673 11.59 -23.41 21.48
N SER A 674 10.57 -22.56 21.37
CA SER A 674 9.81 -22.06 22.52
C SER A 674 9.04 -23.18 23.23
N ALA A 675 8.52 -24.18 22.50
CA ALA A 675 7.89 -25.36 23.08
C ALA A 675 8.90 -26.21 23.85
N CYS A 676 10.07 -26.47 23.25
CA CYS A 676 11.17 -27.19 23.91
C CYS A 676 11.62 -26.47 25.18
N LYS A 677 11.69 -25.13 25.16
CA LYS A 677 11.98 -24.34 26.36
C LYS A 677 10.95 -24.59 27.47
N GLN A 678 9.66 -24.55 27.15
CA GLN A 678 8.60 -24.72 28.15
C GLN A 678 8.56 -26.13 28.76
N GLU A 679 8.97 -27.18 28.03
CA GLU A 679 9.08 -28.55 28.56
C GLU A 679 10.48 -28.93 29.08
N GLY A 680 11.50 -28.09 28.85
CA GLY A 680 12.89 -28.38 29.22
C GLY A 680 13.59 -29.40 28.32
N LEU A 681 13.21 -29.49 27.03
CA LEU A 681 13.69 -30.49 26.06
C LEU A 681 14.90 -29.97 25.27
N LEU A 682 16.07 -29.92 25.90
CA LEU A 682 17.30 -29.40 25.29
C LEU A 682 17.73 -30.21 24.05
N GLU A 683 17.72 -31.54 24.14
CA GLU A 683 18.17 -32.41 23.03
C GLU A 683 17.28 -32.24 21.78
N GLU A 684 15.96 -32.14 21.96
CA GLU A 684 15.02 -31.89 20.86
C GLU A 684 15.20 -30.50 20.27
N ALA A 685 15.48 -29.49 21.10
CA ALA A 685 15.77 -28.14 20.63
C ALA A 685 17.01 -28.10 19.71
N GLU A 686 18.07 -28.82 20.05
CA GLU A 686 19.27 -28.95 19.20
C GLU A 686 18.93 -29.58 17.85
N ILE A 687 18.11 -30.63 17.85
CA ILE A 687 17.66 -31.30 16.62
C ILE A 687 16.88 -30.34 15.73
N TYR A 688 15.89 -29.62 16.28
CA TYR A 688 15.12 -28.64 15.51
C TYR A 688 15.99 -27.51 14.98
N PHE A 689 16.94 -27.02 15.78
CA PHE A 689 17.85 -25.94 15.39
C PHE A 689 18.76 -26.35 14.21
N CYS A 690 19.29 -27.57 14.20
CA CYS A 690 20.08 -28.09 13.08
C CYS A 690 19.22 -28.38 11.85
N ASN A 691 18.10 -29.09 12.03
CA ASN A 691 17.23 -29.49 10.92
C ASN A 691 16.67 -28.28 10.15
N MET A 692 16.45 -27.15 10.83
CA MET A 692 16.02 -25.89 10.22
C MET A 692 16.87 -25.54 8.99
N GLU A 693 18.21 -25.64 9.08
CA GLU A 693 19.12 -25.37 7.96
C GLU A 693 19.37 -26.64 7.12
N ASP A 694 19.64 -27.78 7.76
CA ASP A 694 20.07 -29.00 7.09
C ASP A 694 18.97 -29.67 6.25
N VAL A 695 17.72 -29.59 6.70
CA VAL A 695 16.56 -30.26 6.07
C VAL A 695 15.69 -29.27 5.31
N TYR A 696 15.38 -28.12 5.90
CA TYR A 696 14.43 -27.15 5.33
C TYR A 696 15.12 -25.98 4.62
N GLY A 697 16.46 -25.87 4.69
CA GLY A 697 17.22 -24.80 4.04
C GLY A 697 16.96 -23.40 4.60
N ILE A 698 16.42 -23.30 5.82
CA ILE A 698 16.09 -22.05 6.48
C ILE A 698 17.26 -21.63 7.35
N LYS A 699 17.85 -20.47 7.08
CA LYS A 699 18.99 -19.97 7.87
C LYS A 699 18.55 -19.47 9.24
N PRO A 700 19.24 -19.84 10.34
CA PRO A 700 18.92 -19.34 11.68
C PRO A 700 19.07 -17.82 11.76
N THR A 701 18.02 -17.15 12.26
CA THR A 701 18.04 -15.72 12.57
C THR A 701 18.44 -15.45 14.03
N LEU A 702 18.74 -14.19 14.39
CA LEU A 702 19.04 -13.79 15.77
C LEU A 702 18.01 -14.28 16.80
N LYS A 703 16.73 -14.34 16.44
CA LYS A 703 15.66 -14.86 17.32
C LYS A 703 15.80 -16.35 17.61
N HIS A 704 16.25 -17.15 16.64
CA HIS A 704 16.49 -18.58 16.84
C HIS A 704 17.65 -18.80 17.80
N TYR A 705 18.76 -18.08 17.60
CA TYR A 705 19.90 -18.08 18.53
C TYR A 705 19.47 -17.64 19.93
N THR A 706 18.63 -16.60 20.04
CA THR A 706 18.10 -16.14 21.32
C THR A 706 17.32 -17.25 22.03
N CYS A 707 16.44 -17.97 21.32
CA CYS A 707 15.71 -19.11 21.89
C CYS A 707 16.66 -20.22 22.34
N MET A 708 17.66 -20.57 21.53
CA MET A 708 18.63 -21.61 21.87
C MET A 708 19.48 -21.24 23.09
N VAL A 709 19.97 -20.00 23.15
CA VAL A 709 20.68 -19.43 24.30
C VAL A 709 19.80 -19.47 25.54
N ASP A 710 18.52 -19.11 25.44
CA ASP A 710 17.54 -19.18 26.54
C ASP A 710 17.42 -20.59 27.11
N ILE A 711 17.26 -21.58 26.25
CA ILE A 711 17.12 -23.00 26.62
C ILE A 711 18.39 -23.49 27.33
N MET A 712 19.57 -23.24 26.74
CA MET A 712 20.87 -23.63 27.32
C MET A 712 21.13 -22.93 28.66
N ALA A 713 20.89 -21.62 28.72
CA ALA A 713 21.10 -20.84 29.93
C ALA A 713 20.13 -21.24 31.05
N SER A 714 18.87 -21.53 30.72
CA SER A 714 17.88 -22.06 31.67
C SER A 714 18.27 -23.45 32.18
N ALA A 715 18.88 -24.29 31.35
CA ALA A 715 19.43 -25.59 31.74
C ALA A 715 20.73 -25.52 32.57
N GLY A 716 21.27 -24.31 32.82
CA GLY A 716 22.49 -24.10 33.59
C GLY A 716 23.79 -24.14 32.78
N LEU A 717 23.70 -24.33 31.44
CA LEU A 717 24.84 -24.39 30.52
C LEU A 717 25.32 -23.00 30.09
N LEU A 718 25.51 -22.09 31.06
CA LEU A 718 25.83 -20.67 30.81
C LEU A 718 27.14 -20.45 30.03
N ALA A 719 28.14 -21.31 30.21
CA ALA A 719 29.41 -21.20 29.48
C ALA A 719 29.25 -21.58 27.98
N GLU A 720 28.45 -22.60 27.71
CA GLU A 720 28.17 -23.07 26.36
C GLU A 720 27.26 -22.08 25.62
N SER A 721 26.29 -21.48 26.32
CA SER A 721 25.44 -20.42 25.76
C SER A 721 26.27 -19.19 25.36
N LEU A 722 27.26 -18.78 26.15
CA LEU A 722 28.20 -17.71 25.77
C LEU A 722 29.08 -18.09 24.57
N THR A 723 29.45 -19.37 24.46
CA THR A 723 30.20 -19.86 23.30
C THR A 723 29.35 -19.81 22.03
N LEU A 724 28.05 -20.11 22.13
CA LEU A 724 27.11 -19.97 21.01
C LEU A 724 26.96 -18.49 20.59
N ILE A 725 26.88 -17.57 21.56
CA ILE A 725 26.85 -16.12 21.31
C ILE A 725 28.11 -15.63 20.59
N GLN A 726 29.28 -16.23 20.83
CA GLN A 726 30.50 -15.85 20.11
C GLN A 726 30.56 -16.39 18.68
N LYS A 727 29.87 -17.49 18.39
CA LYS A 727 29.87 -18.15 17.07
C LYS A 727 28.81 -17.61 16.11
N MET A 728 27.82 -16.87 16.62
CA MET A 728 26.75 -16.34 15.79
C MET A 728 27.27 -15.28 14.80
N PRO A 729 26.68 -15.17 13.60
CA PRO A 729 27.15 -14.23 12.58
C PRO A 729 26.61 -12.79 12.76
N PHE A 730 25.98 -12.50 13.90
CA PHE A 730 25.30 -11.24 14.19
C PHE A 730 25.80 -10.65 15.50
N GLU A 731 25.63 -9.33 15.70
CA GLU A 731 25.83 -8.75 17.03
C GLU A 731 24.62 -9.07 17.94
N PRO A 732 24.84 -9.41 19.22
CA PRO A 732 23.74 -9.70 20.14
C PRO A 732 22.95 -8.44 20.49
N ASP A 733 21.62 -8.54 20.49
CA ASP A 733 20.72 -7.44 20.85
C ASP A 733 20.36 -7.43 22.34
N ALA A 734 19.60 -6.42 22.76
CA ALA A 734 19.16 -6.29 24.15
C ALA A 734 18.26 -7.47 24.60
N CYS A 735 17.49 -8.07 23.68
CA CYS A 735 16.64 -9.20 24.01
C CYS A 735 17.47 -10.43 24.40
N LEU A 736 18.52 -10.72 23.64
CA LEU A 736 19.43 -11.83 23.91
C LEU A 736 20.17 -11.65 25.25
N TRP A 737 20.73 -10.46 25.51
CA TRP A 737 21.39 -10.19 26.79
C TRP A 737 20.43 -10.20 27.99
N SER A 738 19.19 -9.73 27.82
CA SER A 738 18.14 -9.80 28.86
C SER A 738 17.82 -11.25 29.22
N THR A 739 17.83 -12.13 28.22
CA THR A 739 17.61 -13.56 28.40
C THR A 739 18.71 -14.21 29.23
N VAL A 740 19.98 -13.92 28.90
CA VAL A 740 21.14 -14.40 29.68
C VAL A 740 21.10 -13.87 31.11
N LEU A 741 20.82 -12.58 31.32
CA LEU A 741 20.76 -11.97 32.65
C LEU A 741 19.68 -12.62 33.53
N LYS A 742 18.49 -12.91 32.96
CA LYS A 742 17.41 -13.61 33.65
C LYS A 742 17.81 -15.03 34.05
N ALA A 743 18.50 -15.76 33.17
CA ALA A 743 19.01 -17.10 33.48
C ALA A 743 20.11 -17.06 34.56
N CYS A 744 20.95 -16.03 34.59
CA CYS A 744 21.93 -15.86 35.67
C CYS A 744 21.28 -15.64 37.04
N LYS A 745 20.09 -15.03 37.11
CA LYS A 745 19.29 -14.96 38.35
C LYS A 745 18.92 -16.36 38.85
N LEU A 746 18.46 -17.24 37.95
CA LEU A 746 18.07 -18.61 38.30
C LEU A 746 19.23 -19.43 38.87
N HIS A 747 20.43 -19.29 38.28
CA HIS A 747 21.61 -20.08 38.63
C HIS A 747 22.60 -19.36 39.56
N SER A 748 22.27 -18.16 40.04
CA SER A 748 23.09 -17.33 40.93
C SER A 748 24.53 -17.08 40.43
N ASN A 749 24.72 -16.92 39.11
CA ASN A 749 26.04 -16.68 38.52
C ASN A 749 26.32 -15.18 38.34
N LEU A 750 27.00 -14.58 39.32
CA LEU A 750 27.21 -13.13 39.40
C LEU A 750 28.12 -12.60 38.28
N GLU A 751 29.19 -13.32 37.92
CA GLU A 751 30.18 -12.83 36.95
C GLU A 751 29.58 -12.65 35.55
N ILE A 752 28.72 -13.58 35.13
CA ILE A 752 28.04 -13.50 33.83
C ILE A 752 26.90 -12.48 33.88
N ALA A 753 26.20 -12.36 35.02
CA ALA A 753 25.15 -11.37 35.23
C ALA A 753 25.67 -9.93 35.06
N GLU A 754 26.81 -9.59 35.66
CA GLU A 754 27.41 -8.25 35.53
C GLU A 754 27.79 -7.93 34.08
N LYS A 755 28.36 -8.90 33.34
CA LYS A 755 28.71 -8.74 31.92
C LYS A 755 27.47 -8.50 31.05
N ALA A 756 26.42 -9.29 31.25
CA ALA A 756 25.16 -9.15 30.52
C ALA A 756 24.46 -7.82 30.85
N ALA A 757 24.43 -7.42 32.12
CA ALA A 757 23.82 -6.17 32.55
C ALA A 757 24.56 -4.94 31.99
N LYS A 758 25.90 -4.97 31.95
CA LYS A 758 26.68 -3.89 31.35
C LYS A 758 26.35 -3.70 29.86
N ALA A 759 26.27 -4.79 29.09
CA ALA A 759 25.85 -4.73 27.70
C ALA A 759 24.41 -4.18 27.55
N LEU A 760 23.50 -4.55 28.46
CA LEU A 760 22.13 -4.02 28.48
C LEU A 760 22.06 -2.53 28.80
N PHE A 761 22.90 -2.02 29.70
CA PHE A 761 22.92 -0.59 30.01
C PHE A 761 23.49 0.25 28.87
N GLU A 762 24.37 -0.32 28.05
CA GLU A 762 24.85 0.34 26.83
C GLU A 762 23.78 0.34 25.72
N LEU A 763 23.03 -0.76 25.57
CA LEU A 763 22.00 -0.92 24.54
C LEU A 763 20.67 -0.22 24.87
N GLU A 764 20.22 -0.32 26.12
CA GLU A 764 18.94 0.20 26.61
C GLU A 764 19.08 0.94 27.96
N PRO A 765 19.70 2.14 27.97
CA PRO A 765 19.95 2.88 29.21
C PRO A 765 18.66 3.25 29.98
N SER A 766 17.53 3.37 29.29
CA SER A 766 16.25 3.79 29.87
C SER A 766 15.36 2.63 30.35
N ASN A 767 15.80 1.38 30.20
CA ASN A 767 14.98 0.21 30.54
C ASN A 767 15.15 -0.18 32.01
N THR A 768 14.20 0.25 32.86
CA THR A 768 14.14 -0.02 34.31
C THR A 768 14.20 -1.51 34.66
N SER A 769 13.68 -2.39 33.82
CA SER A 769 13.64 -3.82 34.09
C SER A 769 15.04 -4.44 34.18
N ASN A 770 15.99 -3.95 33.37
CA ASN A 770 17.36 -4.46 33.36
C ASN A 770 18.09 -4.13 34.68
N TYR A 771 17.91 -2.92 35.19
CA TYR A 771 18.42 -2.49 36.50
C TYR A 771 17.81 -3.31 37.64
N MET A 772 16.49 -3.53 37.58
CA MET A 772 15.79 -4.30 38.60
C MET A 772 16.22 -5.77 38.65
N VAL A 773 16.45 -6.42 37.50
CA VAL A 773 16.93 -7.81 37.49
C VAL A 773 18.32 -7.91 38.12
N LEU A 774 19.26 -7.02 37.75
CA LEU A 774 20.60 -7.02 38.36
C LEU A 774 20.56 -6.71 39.86
N SER A 775 19.75 -5.72 40.27
CA SER A 775 19.55 -5.36 41.67
C SER A 775 19.02 -6.55 42.49
N ASN A 776 18.08 -7.31 41.94
CA ASN A 776 17.56 -8.51 42.60
C ASN A 776 18.62 -9.61 42.69
N ILE A 777 19.48 -9.80 41.66
CA ILE A 777 20.59 -10.77 41.72
C ILE A 777 21.57 -10.41 42.86
N TYR A 778 21.89 -9.12 43.05
CA TYR A 778 22.70 -8.68 44.19
C TYR A 778 22.00 -8.93 45.54
N ALA A 779 20.71 -8.68 45.64
CA ALA A 779 19.94 -8.93 46.85
C ALA A 779 19.91 -10.44 47.20
N ASP A 780 19.66 -11.31 46.21
CA ASP A 780 19.61 -12.77 46.36
C ASP A 780 20.97 -13.35 46.82
N THR A 781 22.07 -12.69 46.47
CA THR A 781 23.44 -13.05 46.88
C THR A 781 23.89 -12.39 48.18
N GLY A 782 23.04 -11.56 48.81
CA GLY A 782 23.32 -10.85 50.07
C GLY A 782 24.18 -9.58 49.93
N LEU A 783 24.37 -9.09 48.70
CA LEU A 783 25.18 -7.90 48.37
C LEU A 783 24.31 -6.62 48.39
N TRP A 784 23.89 -6.21 49.59
CA TRP A 784 22.97 -5.08 49.76
C TRP A 784 23.54 -3.72 49.33
N ASP A 785 24.83 -3.46 49.54
CA ASP A 785 25.48 -2.20 49.13
C ASP A 785 25.39 -1.99 47.61
N PHE A 786 25.62 -3.05 46.82
CA PHE A 786 25.49 -3.01 45.36
C PHE A 786 24.04 -2.94 44.90
N THR A 787 23.12 -3.56 45.65
CA THR A 787 21.68 -3.46 45.41
C THR A 787 21.20 -2.01 45.53
N GLU A 788 21.62 -1.31 46.58
CA GLU A 788 21.30 0.11 46.79
C GLU A 788 21.96 1.00 45.75
N ALA A 789 23.21 0.74 45.36
CA ALA A 789 23.89 1.50 44.32
C ALA A 789 23.16 1.44 42.97
N VAL A 790 22.80 0.24 42.48
CA VAL A 790 22.07 0.08 41.20
C VAL A 790 20.70 0.76 41.24
N ARG A 791 20.03 0.74 42.40
CA ARG A 791 18.73 1.44 42.59
C ARG A 791 18.92 2.96 42.66
N GLY A 792 20.00 3.44 43.27
CA GLY A 792 20.38 4.85 43.29
C GLY A 792 20.61 5.38 41.87
N ASP A 793 21.40 4.66 41.07
CA ASP A 793 21.67 5.01 39.67
C ASP A 793 20.37 5.10 38.84
N MET A 794 19.43 4.17 39.05
CA MET A 794 18.12 4.19 38.38
C MET A 794 17.33 5.46 38.72
N ILE A 795 17.31 5.88 40.00
CA ILE A 795 16.60 7.08 40.44
C ILE A 795 17.28 8.35 39.91
N GLU A 796 18.61 8.42 39.93
CA GLU A 796 19.37 9.56 39.39
C GLU A 796 19.12 9.78 37.89
N GLN A 797 18.88 8.70 37.14
CA GLN A 797 18.51 8.77 35.73
C GLN A 797 17.02 9.08 35.49
N GLY A 798 16.22 9.28 36.55
CA GLY A 798 14.79 9.59 36.45
C GLY A 798 13.92 8.40 36.03
N LEU A 799 14.41 7.18 36.24
CA LEU A 799 13.74 5.95 35.85
C LEU A 799 12.89 5.41 37.00
N TYR A 800 11.62 5.09 36.74
CA TYR A 800 10.66 4.62 37.75
C TYR A 800 10.08 3.24 37.37
N VAL A 801 9.94 2.35 38.35
CA VAL A 801 9.33 1.03 38.16
C VAL A 801 7.84 1.19 37.87
N GLU A 802 7.35 0.61 36.79
CA GLU A 802 5.91 0.54 36.49
C GLU A 802 5.16 -0.12 37.67
N ARG A 803 3.97 0.40 37.99
CA ARG A 803 3.13 -0.19 39.04
C ARG A 803 2.59 -1.53 38.59
N GLN A 804 2.53 -2.49 39.51
CA GLN A 804 1.86 -3.76 39.22
C GLN A 804 0.35 -3.55 39.18
N CYS A 805 -0.29 -4.07 38.15
CA CYS A 805 -1.72 -3.95 37.91
C CYS A 805 -2.31 -5.31 37.55
N SER A 806 -3.52 -5.57 38.02
CA SER A 806 -4.33 -6.72 37.59
C SER A 806 -5.69 -6.24 37.10
N TRP A 807 -6.18 -6.84 36.02
CA TRP A 807 -7.47 -6.54 35.43
C TRP A 807 -8.36 -7.76 35.50
N LEU A 808 -9.58 -7.59 35.99
CA LEU A 808 -10.63 -8.60 35.97
C LEU A 808 -11.66 -8.25 34.91
N TYR A 809 -11.98 -9.22 34.06
CA TYR A 809 -12.92 -9.06 32.95
C TYR A 809 -14.26 -9.68 33.33
N HIS A 810 -15.29 -8.84 33.48
CA HIS A 810 -16.64 -9.25 33.82
C HIS A 810 -17.62 -8.73 32.75
N GLY A 811 -18.06 -9.63 31.87
CA GLY A 811 -18.89 -9.27 30.72
C GLY A 811 -18.18 -8.26 29.81
N THR A 812 -18.76 -7.07 29.65
CA THR A 812 -18.18 -5.93 28.90
C THR A 812 -17.42 -4.95 29.80
N THR A 813 -17.40 -5.18 31.11
CA THR A 813 -16.76 -4.30 32.09
C THR A 813 -15.39 -4.83 32.52
N VAL A 814 -14.42 -3.94 32.67
CA VAL A 814 -13.06 -4.27 33.13
C VAL A 814 -12.81 -3.55 34.44
N HIS A 815 -12.48 -4.31 35.48
CA HIS A 815 -12.10 -3.78 36.79
C HIS A 815 -10.58 -3.81 36.91
N SER A 816 -9.96 -2.65 37.14
CA SER A 816 -8.51 -2.52 37.34
C SER A 816 -8.15 -2.43 38.82
N PHE A 817 -7.09 -3.13 39.22
CA PHE A 817 -6.52 -3.12 40.56
C PHE A 817 -5.05 -2.76 40.47
N GLU A 818 -4.66 -1.61 40.99
CA GLU A 818 -3.26 -1.17 41.03
C GLU A 818 -2.62 -1.44 42.39
N ALA A 819 -1.33 -1.77 42.39
CA ALA A 819 -0.58 -1.99 43.62
C ALA A 819 -0.61 -0.75 44.51
N GLY A 820 -1.07 -0.92 45.76
CA GLY A 820 -1.22 0.16 46.73
C GLY A 820 -2.50 0.99 46.60
N ASP A 821 -3.33 0.78 45.56
CA ASP A 821 -4.63 1.41 45.43
C ASP A 821 -5.72 0.61 46.16
N MET A 822 -6.30 1.22 47.19
CA MET A 822 -7.40 0.65 47.99
C MET A 822 -8.73 1.40 47.77
N SER A 823 -8.85 2.19 46.70
CA SER A 823 -10.02 3.02 46.43
C SER A 823 -11.22 2.29 45.82
N HIS A 824 -11.07 1.01 45.46
CA HIS A 824 -12.13 0.23 44.80
C HIS A 824 -13.41 0.19 45.66
N PRO A 825 -14.62 0.43 45.09
CA PRO A 825 -15.86 0.52 45.87
C PRO A 825 -16.16 -0.71 46.73
N ALA A 826 -15.78 -1.91 46.25
CA ALA A 826 -15.99 -3.18 46.94
C ALA A 826 -14.81 -3.62 47.84
N ILE A 827 -13.83 -2.76 48.14
CA ILE A 827 -12.59 -3.17 48.80
C ILE A 827 -12.81 -3.86 50.17
N ASN A 828 -13.79 -3.41 50.95
CA ASN A 828 -14.11 -4.01 52.25
C ASN A 828 -14.61 -5.46 52.12
N GLU A 829 -15.43 -5.73 51.10
CA GLU A 829 -15.94 -7.08 50.81
C GLU A 829 -14.83 -8.00 50.32
N ILE A 830 -13.94 -7.48 49.46
CA ILE A 830 -12.73 -8.19 48.99
C ILE A 830 -11.86 -8.61 50.17
N LEU A 831 -11.50 -7.67 51.05
CA LEU A 831 -10.66 -7.95 52.22
C LEU A 831 -11.33 -8.94 53.19
N SER A 832 -12.65 -8.85 53.36
CA SER A 832 -13.39 -9.83 54.17
C SER A 832 -13.35 -11.23 53.56
N THR A 833 -13.50 -11.34 52.24
CA THR A 833 -13.44 -12.61 51.50
C THR A 833 -12.05 -13.24 51.61
N TRP A 834 -10.99 -12.44 51.44
CA TRP A 834 -9.62 -12.90 51.64
C TRP A 834 -9.38 -13.40 53.06
N LYS A 835 -9.86 -12.67 54.07
CA LYS A 835 -9.73 -13.08 55.49
C LYS A 835 -10.38 -14.44 55.75
N HIS A 836 -11.53 -14.73 55.13
CA HIS A 836 -12.13 -16.06 55.23
C HIS A 836 -11.30 -17.14 54.53
N LEU A 837 -10.72 -16.83 53.37
CA LEU A 837 -9.84 -17.75 52.64
C LEU A 837 -8.53 -18.02 53.40
N SER A 838 -7.91 -17.01 54.00
CA SER A 838 -6.65 -17.15 54.74
C SER A 838 -6.83 -18.06 55.98
N ILE A 839 -7.94 -17.92 56.70
CA ILE A 839 -8.29 -18.82 57.82
C ILE A 839 -8.44 -20.27 57.32
N ARG A 840 -9.08 -20.49 56.16
CA ARG A 840 -9.21 -21.84 55.57
C ARG A 840 -7.87 -22.40 55.12
N MET A 841 -6.99 -21.57 54.56
CA MET A 841 -5.62 -21.94 54.20
C MET A 841 -4.87 -22.43 55.44
N GLU A 842 -4.86 -21.66 56.53
CA GLU A 842 -4.22 -22.02 57.80
C GLU A 842 -4.76 -23.35 58.35
N GLN A 843 -6.10 -23.53 58.37
CA GLN A 843 -6.74 -24.77 58.84
C GLN A 843 -6.38 -26.00 58.02
N SER A 844 -6.05 -25.83 56.74
CA SER A 844 -5.64 -26.91 55.84
C SER A 844 -4.17 -27.31 55.97
N GLY A 845 -3.39 -26.59 56.78
CA GLY A 845 -1.94 -26.74 56.87
C GLY A 845 -1.18 -26.13 55.68
N TYR A 846 -1.79 -25.17 54.97
CA TYR A 846 -1.10 -24.42 53.92
C TYR A 846 0.05 -23.62 54.53
N SER A 847 1.25 -23.79 53.97
CA SER A 847 2.42 -22.99 54.29
C SER A 847 2.74 -22.11 53.08
N PRO A 848 2.83 -20.77 53.25
CA PRO A 848 3.28 -19.88 52.19
C PRO A 848 4.65 -20.33 51.64
N ARG A 849 4.82 -20.23 50.32
CA ARG A 849 6.09 -20.53 49.63
C ARG A 849 6.74 -19.21 49.21
N ASP A 850 7.89 -18.94 49.81
CA ASP A 850 8.75 -17.75 49.65
C ASP A 850 8.19 -16.40 50.09
N ILE A 851 9.07 -15.60 50.71
CA ILE A 851 8.87 -14.23 51.17
C ILE A 851 9.60 -13.30 50.19
N GLU A 852 9.33 -13.40 48.89
CA GLU A 852 9.86 -12.40 47.95
C GLU A 852 9.27 -11.02 48.31
N PRO A 853 10.08 -9.95 48.43
CA PRO A 853 9.57 -8.61 48.79
C PRO A 853 8.58 -8.09 47.75
N TYR A 854 7.32 -7.89 48.14
CA TYR A 854 6.32 -7.26 47.27
C TYR A 854 6.58 -5.76 47.19
N CYS A 855 6.80 -5.24 45.98
CA CYS A 855 7.15 -3.82 45.77
C CYS A 855 8.33 -3.34 46.67
N ASN A 856 9.30 -4.21 46.95
CA ASN A 856 10.44 -3.93 47.84
C ASN A 856 10.06 -3.71 49.33
N VAL A 857 8.93 -4.26 49.78
CA VAL A 857 8.53 -4.28 51.20
C VAL A 857 8.33 -5.74 51.62
N GLU A 858 8.84 -6.12 52.81
CA GLU A 858 8.43 -7.37 53.45
C GLU A 858 6.94 -7.25 53.81
N VAL A 859 6.11 -7.89 53.00
CA VAL A 859 4.68 -7.95 53.23
C VAL A 859 4.37 -9.35 53.78
N ASP A 860 3.50 -9.42 54.79
CA ASP A 860 2.97 -10.68 55.29
C ASP A 860 2.47 -11.54 54.10
N PRO A 861 3.02 -12.74 53.87
CA PRO A 861 2.62 -13.62 52.77
C PRO A 861 1.11 -13.94 52.74
N LEU A 862 0.46 -13.91 53.91
CA LEU A 862 -0.98 -14.13 54.06
C LEU A 862 -1.81 -12.85 53.89
N SER A 863 -1.20 -11.70 53.59
CA SER A 863 -1.92 -10.45 53.35
C SER A 863 -2.55 -10.38 51.95
N CYS A 864 -3.61 -9.57 51.82
CA CYS A 864 -4.30 -9.28 50.57
C CYS A 864 -3.75 -8.02 49.88
N GLN A 865 -2.42 -7.88 49.78
CA GLN A 865 -1.82 -6.68 49.16
C GLN A 865 -1.44 -6.88 47.69
N HIS A 866 -1.37 -8.13 47.22
CA HIS A 866 -1.05 -8.42 45.83
C HIS A 866 -2.29 -8.23 44.94
N THR A 867 -2.12 -7.54 43.81
CA THR A 867 -3.21 -7.20 42.89
C THR A 867 -3.95 -8.43 42.35
N GLU A 868 -3.28 -9.57 42.21
CA GLU A 868 -3.89 -10.84 41.80
C GLU A 868 -4.87 -11.38 42.84
N LYS A 869 -4.48 -11.34 44.11
CA LYS A 869 -5.30 -11.83 45.23
C LYS A 869 -6.57 -11.00 45.35
N ILE A 870 -6.44 -9.68 45.20
CA ILE A 870 -7.56 -8.73 45.17
C ILE A 870 -8.49 -9.04 44.00
N ALA A 871 -7.95 -9.19 42.79
CA ALA A 871 -8.72 -9.50 41.58
C ALA A 871 -9.46 -10.85 41.71
N VAL A 872 -8.81 -11.90 42.21
CA VAL A 872 -9.45 -13.21 42.43
C VAL A 872 -10.57 -13.12 43.46
N CYS A 873 -10.36 -12.44 44.58
CA CYS A 873 -11.40 -12.25 45.59
C CYS A 873 -12.60 -11.48 45.03
N TYR A 874 -12.36 -10.41 44.28
CA TYR A 874 -13.44 -9.69 43.63
C TYR A 874 -14.17 -10.55 42.59
N GLY A 875 -13.43 -11.39 41.84
CA GLY A 875 -14.02 -12.36 40.91
C GLY A 875 -14.97 -13.32 41.62
N LEU A 876 -14.57 -13.86 42.78
CA LEU A 876 -15.42 -14.75 43.59
C LEU A 876 -16.69 -14.06 44.10
N ILE A 877 -16.65 -12.75 44.35
CA ILE A 877 -17.80 -11.96 44.80
C ILE A 877 -18.75 -11.62 43.64
N SER A 878 -18.17 -11.23 42.50
CA SER A 878 -18.90 -10.58 41.41
C SER A 878 -19.44 -11.53 40.34
N THR A 879 -19.02 -12.79 40.31
CA THR A 879 -19.39 -13.77 39.27
C THR A 879 -20.13 -14.98 39.84
N CYS A 880 -20.96 -15.64 39.02
CA CYS A 880 -21.77 -16.79 39.45
C CYS A 880 -20.91 -18.02 39.79
N ASP A 881 -21.31 -18.87 40.75
CA ASP A 881 -20.53 -20.01 41.30
C ASP A 881 -19.85 -20.96 40.29
N HIS A 882 -20.29 -21.01 39.02
CA HIS A 882 -19.73 -21.89 37.98
C HIS A 882 -18.97 -21.16 36.86
N GLU A 883 -18.88 -19.82 36.88
CA GLU A 883 -18.33 -19.02 35.78
C GLU A 883 -16.80 -18.85 35.86
N THR A 884 -16.01 -19.26 34.88
CA THR A 884 -14.55 -19.13 34.94
C THR A 884 -14.11 -17.67 35.20
N ILE A 885 -13.31 -17.45 36.26
CA ILE A 885 -12.78 -16.13 36.60
C ILE A 885 -11.58 -15.84 35.70
N ARG A 886 -11.60 -14.72 34.96
CA ARG A 886 -10.52 -14.33 34.03
C ARG A 886 -9.81 -13.07 34.48
N ILE A 887 -8.50 -13.18 34.68
CA ILE A 887 -7.64 -12.11 35.17
C ILE A 887 -6.45 -11.94 34.22
N SER A 888 -6.06 -10.70 33.94
CA SER A 888 -4.79 -10.36 33.29
C SER A 888 -3.91 -9.54 34.23
N LYS A 889 -2.58 -9.70 34.11
CA LYS A 889 -1.58 -8.97 34.88
C LYS A 889 -0.47 -8.49 33.95
N ASN A 890 0.09 -7.31 34.22
CA ASN A 890 1.21 -6.72 33.46
C ASN A 890 2.60 -7.23 33.88
N PHE A 891 2.70 -7.97 34.99
CA PHE A 891 3.93 -8.59 35.49
C PHE A 891 3.73 -10.09 35.68
N ARG A 892 4.85 -10.83 35.70
CA ARG A 892 4.86 -12.26 36.08
C ARG A 892 4.29 -12.43 37.48
N MET A 893 3.45 -13.44 37.64
CA MET A 893 2.85 -13.79 38.93
C MET A 893 3.91 -14.40 39.85
N CYS A 894 3.93 -13.97 41.11
CA CYS A 894 4.85 -14.53 42.11
C CYS A 894 4.40 -15.93 42.59
N MET A 895 5.35 -16.69 43.13
CA MET A 895 5.14 -18.08 43.58
C MET A 895 4.03 -18.20 44.65
N GLU A 896 3.93 -17.23 45.55
CA GLU A 896 2.90 -17.21 46.60
C GLU A 896 1.50 -16.91 46.04
N CYS A 897 1.37 -15.96 45.10
CA CYS A 897 0.10 -15.74 44.39
C CYS A 897 -0.34 -17.00 43.64
N HIS A 898 0.58 -17.66 42.95
CA HIS A 898 0.29 -18.89 42.24
C HIS A 898 -0.19 -20.01 43.18
N SER A 899 0.52 -20.23 44.29
CA SER A 899 0.21 -21.26 45.28
C SER A 899 -1.13 -21.00 45.99
N SER A 900 -1.40 -19.74 46.33
CA SER A 900 -2.67 -19.34 46.95
C SER A 900 -3.85 -19.48 45.99
N ILE A 901 -3.69 -19.14 44.70
CA ILE A 901 -4.75 -19.29 43.70
C ILE A 901 -5.04 -20.77 43.40
N LYS A 902 -4.02 -21.66 43.39
CA LYS A 902 -4.23 -23.11 43.38
C LYS A 902 -5.13 -23.55 44.52
N PHE A 903 -4.79 -23.13 45.75
CA PHE A 903 -5.61 -23.45 46.91
C PHE A 903 -7.06 -22.97 46.71
N ILE A 904 -7.25 -21.71 46.30
CA ILE A 904 -8.57 -21.11 46.11
C ILE A 904 -9.38 -21.89 45.05
N SER A 905 -8.77 -22.25 43.93
CA SER A 905 -9.41 -23.03 42.87
C SER A 905 -9.97 -24.36 43.41
N ARG A 906 -9.18 -25.08 44.20
CA ARG A 906 -9.62 -26.33 44.85
C ARG A 906 -10.69 -26.09 45.92
N ASP A 907 -10.47 -25.09 46.78
CA ASP A 907 -11.31 -24.78 47.94
C ASP A 907 -12.72 -24.32 47.55
N LYS A 908 -12.81 -23.60 46.43
CA LYS A 908 -14.05 -23.06 45.86
C LYS A 908 -14.61 -23.87 44.71
N ASN A 909 -13.92 -24.96 44.31
CA ASN A 909 -14.27 -25.76 43.13
C ASN A 909 -14.50 -24.88 41.89
N ARG A 910 -13.54 -23.99 41.63
CA ARG A 910 -13.67 -22.91 40.65
C ARG A 910 -12.48 -22.87 39.71
N GLU A 911 -12.77 -22.77 38.42
CA GLU A 911 -11.76 -22.54 37.41
C GLU A 911 -11.36 -21.05 37.40
N ILE A 912 -10.06 -20.81 37.49
CA ILE A 912 -9.48 -19.46 37.51
C ILE A 912 -8.41 -19.41 36.42
N LEU A 913 -8.53 -18.45 35.52
CA LEU A 913 -7.61 -18.23 34.42
C LEU A 913 -6.86 -16.92 34.68
N VAL A 914 -5.53 -17.00 34.78
CA VAL A 914 -4.68 -15.82 34.99
C VAL A 914 -3.68 -15.70 33.84
N SER A 915 -3.73 -14.61 33.10
CA SER A 915 -2.66 -14.22 32.15
C SER A 915 -1.62 -13.39 32.89
N ASP A 916 -0.35 -13.77 32.79
CA ASP A 916 0.78 -13.05 33.44
C ASP A 916 1.61 -12.19 32.47
N GLY A 917 1.00 -11.81 31.34
CA GLY A 917 1.62 -11.03 30.27
C GLY A 917 2.42 -11.86 29.26
N CYS A 918 2.80 -13.09 29.62
CA CYS A 918 3.54 -14.01 28.74
C CYS A 918 2.76 -15.30 28.46
N THR A 919 2.07 -15.85 29.46
CA THR A 919 1.35 -17.13 29.36
C THR A 919 0.07 -17.14 30.19
N TYR A 920 -0.76 -18.15 29.96
CA TYR A 920 -1.93 -18.45 30.77
C TYR A 920 -1.65 -19.53 31.79
N HIS A 921 -2.08 -19.25 33.01
CA HIS A 921 -2.18 -20.18 34.13
C HIS A 921 -3.63 -20.62 34.26
N HIS A 922 -3.88 -21.90 33.98
CA HIS A 922 -5.20 -22.52 34.11
C HIS A 922 -5.28 -23.22 35.45
N PHE A 923 -5.90 -22.58 36.44
CA PHE A 923 -6.07 -23.15 37.77
C PHE A 923 -7.38 -23.92 37.84
N LYS A 924 -7.28 -25.23 38.09
CA LYS A 924 -8.41 -26.13 38.23
C LYS A 924 -8.10 -27.24 39.22
N ASP A 925 -9.01 -27.47 40.18
CA ASP A 925 -8.90 -28.52 41.19
C ASP A 925 -7.59 -28.49 42.00
N GLY A 926 -6.99 -27.31 42.15
CA GLY A 926 -5.71 -27.12 42.84
C GLY A 926 -4.46 -27.41 42.02
N MET A 927 -4.63 -27.69 40.73
CA MET A 927 -3.55 -27.83 39.76
C MET A 927 -3.47 -26.57 38.87
N CYS A 928 -2.31 -26.35 38.27
CA CYS A 928 -2.11 -25.30 37.26
C CYS A 928 -1.51 -25.93 36.00
N SER A 929 -1.88 -25.43 34.82
CA SER A 929 -1.32 -25.85 33.52
C SER A 929 0.21 -25.79 33.46
N CYS A 930 0.85 -24.89 34.21
CA CYS A 930 2.31 -24.74 34.22
C CYS A 930 3.08 -25.79 35.05
N ARG A 931 2.40 -26.67 35.80
CA ARG A 931 3.03 -27.70 36.67
C ARG A 931 4.07 -27.17 37.68
N ASP A 932 3.92 -25.91 38.09
CA ASP A 932 4.87 -25.18 38.93
C ASP A 932 6.21 -24.79 38.27
N GLU A 933 6.31 -24.90 36.94
CA GLU A 933 7.47 -24.52 36.14
C GLU A 933 7.07 -23.42 35.14
N TRP A 934 7.23 -22.14 35.52
CA TRP A 934 6.88 -21.01 34.65
C TRP A 934 7.86 -19.89 34.77
#